data_AF-A0A139IA77-F1
#
_entry.id   AF-A0A139IA77-F1
#
_cell.length_a   1.000
_cell.length_b   1.000
_cell.length_c   1.000
_cell.angle_alpha   90.00
_cell.angle_beta   90.00
_cell.angle_gamma   90.00
#
_symmetry.space_group_name_H-M   'P 1'
#
loop_
_entity.id
_entity.type
_entity.pdbx_description
1 polymer ?
#
loop_
_entity_poly.entity_id
_entity_poly.type
_entity_poly.pdbx_seq_one_letter_code
_entity_poly.pdbx_strand_id
1 'polypeptide(L)'
;MASVASKLSSVKTPNVEEDTKRVFAVLQQGGLAIIPVSVGYAIVATDSVALERAFTTKQRGAHKRHAMIGSYALHKSIHVLPPREQSMVDFLVRDLEIPLGLIAPFKPDHPIIQKLGPETLARSSIEGTLAMLCNGGRFMDELSRLATEAGVPLMGSSANMTGKGTKAYAEDIEPQILEAADIIINYGKQKYNTPRTSSSMIDFRGPSLVRFGACYDTIRDVMGRFYGIDFPEDPDLLSIRIHSINEYRIEALAARTGAKISWRPVLLGAIYRATNAPQGAAGSASDIFNPTKKSVTSRAFQRTIKRHGIPYNEPPRHPHKTTAALRLLYFVAENDRPALTHALYRAYWVEGRNVGERETLLRAVREAKISNLGSIVHAIHSGEFEGEKQRKKLETSTADAVKRGSPGVPGFWIPDEIWTDRDGAREKGRLYWGQDRMPFVEAVVLALKDGKSGDELSRVSKPLRSLIPRAIHNSSIPSNSEVKLEFWYDFSSPWAFLGWTQLASLQRRFGERLQIDMKPFLLGILFREIGAPNLPMAAISEQKRNYMRLDHGDWVRWWNAINVQEGEPDKTVDFYWADNFPIRTPSVLRVALVKPELVDLLYRACWERNLDMSKDEVLSAVLSEAGHDAKSIVKKANSQKIKADLRARTQEAKDTGICGVPTYRVFRRKFREQEWKQTGDLVWGQDELNVVEDLIAGWDGSGIASVEDAVASAHASAPGIMREGVGDADDEKEKGSASSTVRAKL
;
A
#
# COMPACT_ATOMS: atom_id res chain seq x y z
N MET A 1 8.47 11.00 -42.49
CA MET A 1 7.10 11.18 -41.95
C MET A 1 6.00 10.65 -42.90
N ALA A 2 5.82 11.19 -44.11
CA ALA A 2 4.76 10.71 -45.04
C ALA A 2 4.90 9.22 -45.45
N SER A 3 6.14 8.72 -45.59
CA SER A 3 6.45 7.31 -45.90
C SER A 3 6.21 6.34 -44.74
N VAL A 4 6.34 6.78 -43.48
CA VAL A 4 6.07 5.95 -42.30
C VAL A 4 4.57 5.86 -42.02
N ALA A 5 3.85 6.97 -42.22
CA ALA A 5 2.39 7.00 -42.08
C ALA A 5 1.69 6.10 -43.10
N SER A 6 2.21 5.95 -44.32
CA SER A 6 1.68 4.99 -45.30
C SER A 6 1.94 3.53 -44.90
N LYS A 7 3.12 3.22 -44.34
CA LYS A 7 3.46 1.88 -43.83
C LYS A 7 2.66 1.48 -42.58
N LEU A 8 2.27 2.43 -41.75
CA LEU A 8 1.42 2.21 -40.56
C LEU A 8 -0.08 2.25 -40.87
N SER A 9 -0.47 2.48 -42.13
CA SER A 9 -1.88 2.53 -42.51
C SER A 9 -2.59 1.21 -42.14
N SER A 10 -3.76 1.34 -41.51
CA SER A 10 -4.49 0.21 -40.93
C SER A 10 -4.86 -0.81 -42.01
N VAL A 11 -4.53 -2.08 -41.78
CA VAL A 11 -5.08 -3.19 -42.57
C VAL A 11 -6.61 -3.13 -42.49
N LYS A 12 -7.29 -3.15 -43.64
CA LYS A 12 -8.74 -3.37 -43.70
C LYS A 12 -8.99 -4.83 -43.31
N THR A 13 -9.34 -5.03 -42.03
CA THR A 13 -9.58 -6.33 -41.37
C THR A 13 -8.33 -7.25 -41.28
N PRO A 14 -7.83 -7.59 -40.08
CA PRO A 14 -6.69 -8.50 -39.93
C PRO A 14 -6.92 -9.89 -40.57
N ASN A 15 -5.98 -10.33 -41.41
CA ASN A 15 -5.99 -11.68 -41.98
C ASN A 15 -4.61 -12.34 -41.81
N VAL A 16 -4.47 -13.18 -40.78
CA VAL A 16 -3.19 -13.80 -40.43
C VAL A 16 -2.59 -14.62 -41.58
N GLU A 17 -3.40 -15.35 -42.34
CA GLU A 17 -2.90 -16.25 -43.37
C GLU A 17 -2.36 -15.46 -44.59
N GLU A 18 -3.10 -14.44 -45.03
CA GLU A 18 -2.64 -13.58 -46.13
C GLU A 18 -1.46 -12.71 -45.72
N ASP A 19 -1.50 -12.14 -44.52
CA ASP A 19 -0.45 -11.24 -44.04
C ASP A 19 0.87 -11.99 -43.76
N THR A 20 0.82 -13.23 -43.26
CA THR A 20 2.02 -14.05 -43.09
C THR A 20 2.63 -14.45 -44.43
N LYS A 21 1.81 -14.78 -45.46
CA LYS A 21 2.30 -15.01 -46.84
C LYS A 21 2.97 -13.76 -47.43
N ARG A 22 2.36 -12.58 -47.23
CA ARG A 22 2.93 -11.29 -47.67
C ARG A 22 4.26 -10.99 -46.97
N VAL A 23 4.32 -11.17 -45.65
CA VAL A 23 5.56 -11.01 -44.89
C VAL A 23 6.61 -12.00 -45.36
N PHE A 24 6.24 -13.27 -45.53
CA PHE A 24 7.18 -14.30 -45.96
C PHE A 24 7.77 -14.02 -47.35
N ALA A 25 6.96 -13.54 -48.31
CA ALA A 25 7.45 -13.13 -49.62
C ALA A 25 8.50 -12.00 -49.54
N VAL A 26 8.31 -11.03 -48.63
CA VAL A 26 9.30 -9.98 -48.36
C VAL A 26 10.58 -10.57 -47.76
N LEU A 27 10.45 -11.50 -46.81
CA LEU A 27 11.60 -12.16 -46.19
C LEU A 27 12.40 -13.01 -47.19
N GLN A 28 11.74 -13.68 -48.13
CA GLN A 28 12.41 -14.46 -49.20
C GLN A 28 13.23 -13.60 -50.15
N GLN A 29 12.92 -12.31 -50.26
CA GLN A 29 13.65 -11.35 -51.07
C GLN A 29 14.76 -10.63 -50.27
N GLY A 30 15.09 -11.10 -49.06
CA GLY A 30 16.09 -10.49 -48.19
C GLY A 30 15.60 -9.22 -47.47
N GLY A 31 14.28 -9.05 -47.33
CA GLY A 31 13.67 -7.91 -46.65
C GLY A 31 13.61 -8.05 -45.12
N LEU A 32 13.28 -6.95 -44.45
CA LEU A 32 12.97 -6.86 -43.02
C LEU A 32 11.47 -6.65 -42.79
N ALA A 33 10.92 -7.39 -41.83
CA ALA A 33 9.52 -7.25 -41.45
C ALA A 33 9.38 -6.87 -39.98
N ILE A 34 8.42 -6.01 -39.65
CA ILE A 34 7.91 -5.82 -38.29
C ILE A 34 6.56 -6.54 -38.19
N ILE A 35 6.48 -7.47 -37.25
CA ILE A 35 5.31 -8.36 -37.07
C ILE A 35 4.75 -8.26 -35.65
N PRO A 36 3.43 -8.45 -35.47
CA PRO A 36 2.84 -8.60 -34.15
C PRO A 36 3.22 -9.96 -33.56
N VAL A 37 3.62 -9.97 -32.30
CA VAL A 37 3.74 -11.18 -31.46
C VAL A 37 2.96 -10.97 -30.16
N SER A 38 2.55 -12.06 -29.52
CA SER A 38 1.71 -12.02 -28.31
C SER A 38 2.34 -11.20 -27.17
N VAL A 39 3.67 -11.07 -27.15
CA VAL A 39 4.46 -10.35 -26.15
C VAL A 39 5.01 -8.98 -26.62
N GLY A 40 4.48 -8.42 -27.72
CA GLY A 40 4.87 -7.12 -28.27
C GLY A 40 5.12 -7.15 -29.79
N TYR A 41 5.85 -6.19 -30.34
CA TYR A 41 6.25 -6.24 -31.76
C TYR A 41 7.67 -6.79 -31.93
N ALA A 42 7.90 -7.55 -32.99
CA ALA A 42 9.20 -8.10 -33.34
C ALA A 42 9.65 -7.63 -34.73
N ILE A 43 10.96 -7.38 -34.88
CA ILE A 43 11.62 -7.18 -36.18
C ILE A 43 12.32 -8.49 -36.56
N VAL A 44 12.04 -8.98 -37.77
CA VAL A 44 12.40 -10.34 -38.20
C VAL A 44 13.03 -10.36 -39.59
N ALA A 45 13.89 -11.36 -39.81
CA ALA A 45 14.65 -11.60 -41.04
C ALA A 45 14.86 -13.13 -41.23
N THR A 46 15.10 -13.56 -42.47
CA THR A 46 15.60 -14.92 -42.77
C THR A 46 17.03 -14.93 -43.34
N ASP A 47 17.47 -13.79 -43.87
CA ASP A 47 18.79 -13.56 -44.46
C ASP A 47 19.76 -12.86 -43.50
N SER A 48 21.05 -13.18 -43.59
CA SER A 48 22.08 -12.64 -42.70
C SER A 48 22.37 -11.15 -42.92
N VAL A 49 22.28 -10.65 -44.15
CA VAL A 49 22.47 -9.22 -44.47
C VAL A 49 21.31 -8.40 -43.93
N ALA A 50 20.08 -8.88 -44.11
CA ALA A 50 18.90 -8.26 -43.53
C ALA A 50 18.98 -8.22 -41.99
N LEU A 51 19.43 -9.32 -41.36
CA LEU A 51 19.60 -9.41 -39.92
C LEU A 51 20.64 -8.41 -39.39
N GLU A 52 21.75 -8.21 -40.11
CA GLU A 52 22.78 -7.23 -39.75
C GLU A 52 22.28 -5.79 -39.92
N ARG A 53 21.45 -5.54 -40.95
CA ARG A 53 20.77 -4.26 -41.12
C ARG A 53 19.86 -3.95 -39.92
N ALA A 54 19.05 -4.91 -39.48
CA ALA A 54 18.24 -4.74 -38.27
C ALA A 54 19.11 -4.48 -37.02
N PHE A 55 20.25 -5.16 -36.88
CA PHE A 55 21.17 -4.97 -35.76
C PHE A 55 21.76 -3.55 -35.73
N THR A 56 22.24 -3.09 -36.89
CA THR A 56 22.85 -1.77 -37.08
C THR A 56 21.83 -0.66 -36.79
N THR A 57 20.62 -0.74 -37.35
CA THR A 57 19.55 0.24 -37.11
C THR A 57 19.21 0.37 -35.62
N LYS A 58 19.28 -0.73 -34.86
CA LYS A 58 18.93 -0.76 -33.42
C LYS A 58 20.05 -0.26 -32.50
N GLN A 59 21.23 0.11 -33.04
CA GLN A 59 22.44 0.45 -32.28
C GLN A 59 22.74 -0.58 -31.19
N ARG A 60 22.73 -1.85 -31.58
CA ARG A 60 22.78 -2.95 -30.63
C ARG A 60 24.22 -3.22 -30.18
N GLY A 61 24.43 -3.38 -28.88
CA GLY A 61 25.75 -3.70 -28.34
C GLY A 61 26.21 -5.09 -28.79
N ALA A 62 27.51 -5.25 -29.08
CA ALA A 62 28.11 -6.48 -29.64
C ALA A 62 27.85 -7.76 -28.80
N HIS A 63 27.51 -7.62 -27.52
CA HIS A 63 27.21 -8.72 -26.59
C HIS A 63 25.76 -9.22 -26.65
N LYS A 64 24.85 -8.55 -27.38
CA LYS A 64 23.42 -8.89 -27.45
C LYS A 64 23.13 -9.83 -28.62
N ARG A 65 22.75 -11.07 -28.30
CA ARG A 65 22.54 -12.18 -29.25
C ARG A 65 21.17 -12.17 -29.93
N HIS A 66 21.07 -12.85 -31.08
CA HIS A 66 19.79 -13.09 -31.75
C HIS A 66 19.06 -14.27 -31.10
N ALA A 67 17.73 -14.21 -31.10
CA ALA A 67 16.90 -15.35 -30.77
C ALA A 67 16.26 -15.87 -32.07
N MET A 68 16.08 -17.17 -32.13
CA MET A 68 15.28 -17.80 -33.17
C MET A 68 13.80 -17.58 -32.85
N ILE A 69 13.01 -17.29 -33.86
CA ILE A 69 11.56 -17.31 -33.77
C ILE A 69 11.10 -18.68 -34.25
N GLY A 70 10.35 -19.39 -33.42
CA GLY A 70 10.00 -20.77 -33.68
C GLY A 70 8.56 -21.11 -33.32
N SER A 71 8.10 -22.24 -33.86
CA SER A 71 6.90 -22.92 -33.43
C SER A 71 7.24 -24.05 -32.45
N TYR A 72 6.22 -24.60 -31.78
CA TYR A 72 6.38 -25.80 -30.96
C TYR A 72 6.97 -26.98 -31.75
N ALA A 73 6.52 -27.17 -32.99
CA ALA A 73 7.03 -28.22 -33.88
C ALA A 73 8.52 -28.01 -34.23
N LEU A 74 8.92 -26.77 -34.53
CA LEU A 74 10.31 -26.44 -34.81
C LEU A 74 11.20 -26.70 -33.60
N HIS A 75 10.77 -26.28 -32.41
CA HIS A 75 11.46 -26.59 -31.15
C HIS A 75 11.70 -28.10 -31.00
N LYS A 76 10.66 -28.93 -31.15
CA LYS A 76 10.76 -30.40 -31.05
C LYS A 76 11.76 -31.00 -32.05
N SER A 77 11.87 -30.42 -33.25
CA SER A 77 12.78 -30.90 -34.28
C SER A 77 14.25 -30.56 -33.98
N ILE A 78 14.51 -29.35 -33.45
CA ILE A 78 15.85 -28.78 -33.28
C ILE A 78 16.43 -29.03 -31.88
N HIS A 79 15.67 -28.78 -30.82
CA HIS A 79 16.18 -28.84 -29.46
C HIS A 79 16.27 -30.28 -28.94
N VAL A 80 17.27 -30.51 -28.10
CA VAL A 80 17.54 -31.78 -27.44
C VAL A 80 17.30 -31.57 -25.95
N LEU A 81 16.20 -32.13 -25.45
CA LEU A 81 15.81 -32.09 -24.04
C LEU A 81 15.66 -33.51 -23.49
N PRO A 82 16.06 -33.78 -22.25
CA PRO A 82 15.67 -35.01 -21.57
C PRO A 82 14.15 -35.09 -21.39
N PRO A 83 13.58 -36.30 -21.18
CA PRO A 83 12.13 -36.49 -21.10
C PRO A 83 11.42 -35.59 -20.07
N ARG A 84 12.08 -35.33 -18.93
CA ARG A 84 11.54 -34.50 -17.85
C ARG A 84 11.43 -33.02 -18.27
N GLU A 85 12.48 -32.44 -18.80
CA GLU A 85 12.47 -31.05 -19.26
C GLU A 85 11.58 -30.89 -20.49
N GLN A 86 11.53 -31.89 -21.37
CA GLN A 86 10.60 -31.91 -22.48
C GLN A 86 9.14 -31.89 -22.02
N SER A 87 8.77 -32.61 -20.95
CA SER A 87 7.40 -32.58 -20.43
C SER A 87 7.02 -31.22 -19.85
N MET A 88 7.98 -30.51 -19.23
CA MET A 88 7.76 -29.13 -18.77
C MET A 88 7.42 -28.20 -19.94
N VAL A 89 8.17 -28.31 -21.03
CA VAL A 89 7.96 -27.49 -22.23
C VAL A 89 6.65 -27.86 -22.91
N ASP A 90 6.35 -29.16 -23.04
CA ASP A 90 5.09 -29.64 -23.61
C ASP A 90 3.91 -29.04 -22.82
N PHE A 91 3.95 -29.09 -21.50
CA PHE A 91 2.88 -28.54 -20.67
C PHE A 91 2.77 -27.01 -20.77
N LEU A 92 3.89 -26.28 -20.64
CA LEU A 92 3.87 -24.81 -20.69
C LEU A 92 3.49 -24.26 -22.07
N VAL A 93 4.11 -24.78 -23.13
CA VAL A 93 4.02 -24.20 -24.47
C VAL A 93 2.82 -24.73 -25.25
N ARG A 94 2.52 -26.03 -25.17
CA ARG A 94 1.42 -26.67 -25.93
C ARG A 94 0.14 -26.71 -25.12
N ASP A 95 0.17 -27.16 -23.86
CA ASP A 95 -1.05 -27.41 -23.11
C ASP A 95 -1.61 -26.13 -22.46
N LEU A 96 -0.74 -25.23 -21.98
CA LEU A 96 -1.13 -23.93 -21.40
C LEU A 96 -1.05 -22.75 -22.37
N GLU A 97 -0.57 -23.00 -23.58
CA GLU A 97 -0.39 -22.00 -24.63
C GLU A 97 0.42 -20.74 -24.19
N ILE A 98 1.48 -20.94 -23.39
CA ILE A 98 2.29 -19.83 -22.86
C ILE A 98 3.41 -19.42 -23.83
N PRO A 99 3.59 -18.12 -24.13
CA PRO A 99 4.76 -17.64 -24.86
C PRO A 99 6.02 -17.81 -24.02
N LEU A 100 6.96 -18.62 -24.50
CA LEU A 100 8.16 -19.00 -23.75
C LEU A 100 9.43 -18.79 -24.59
N GLY A 101 10.39 -18.08 -24.03
CA GLY A 101 11.76 -18.09 -24.52
C GLY A 101 12.50 -19.30 -23.96
N LEU A 102 12.67 -20.31 -24.79
CA LEU A 102 13.32 -21.55 -24.41
C LEU A 102 14.79 -21.54 -24.83
N ILE A 103 15.69 -21.79 -23.89
CA ILE A 103 17.12 -22.02 -24.15
C ILE A 103 17.41 -23.50 -23.89
N ALA A 104 17.89 -24.20 -24.92
CA ALA A 104 18.20 -25.62 -24.83
C ALA A 104 19.33 -26.02 -25.79
N PRO A 105 20.03 -27.15 -25.55
CA PRO A 105 20.92 -27.76 -26.54
C PRO A 105 20.17 -28.02 -27.86
N PHE A 106 20.86 -27.91 -28.99
CA PHE A 106 20.27 -28.14 -30.31
C PHE A 106 21.06 -29.15 -31.13
N LYS A 107 20.42 -29.72 -32.15
CA LYS A 107 21.03 -30.62 -33.14
C LYS A 107 21.82 -29.80 -34.17
N PRO A 108 23.17 -29.83 -34.16
CA PRO A 108 23.96 -29.00 -35.05
C PRO A 108 23.79 -29.38 -36.52
N ASP A 109 23.50 -30.65 -36.80
CA ASP A 109 23.27 -31.24 -38.13
C ASP A 109 21.87 -30.95 -38.70
N HIS A 110 20.98 -30.30 -37.93
CA HIS A 110 19.63 -29.98 -38.41
C HIS A 110 19.69 -29.01 -39.61
N PRO A 111 18.95 -29.25 -40.72
CA PRO A 111 19.07 -28.45 -41.95
C PRO A 111 18.90 -26.94 -41.76
N ILE A 112 17.95 -26.51 -40.92
CA ILE A 112 17.73 -25.09 -40.60
C ILE A 112 18.92 -24.48 -39.84
N ILE A 113 19.57 -25.26 -38.98
CA ILE A 113 20.75 -24.82 -38.23
C ILE A 113 21.94 -24.66 -39.18
N GLN A 114 22.14 -25.60 -40.10
CA GLN A 114 23.17 -25.52 -41.13
C GLN A 114 22.99 -24.27 -42.02
N LYS A 115 21.75 -23.88 -42.33
CA LYS A 115 21.46 -22.68 -43.13
C LYS A 115 21.70 -21.34 -42.42
N LEU A 116 21.85 -21.30 -41.09
CA LEU A 116 22.24 -20.05 -40.41
C LEU A 116 23.64 -19.60 -40.80
N GLY A 117 24.51 -20.54 -41.18
CA GLY A 117 25.93 -20.28 -41.37
C GLY A 117 26.69 -20.04 -40.05
N PRO A 118 28.02 -20.14 -40.08
CA PRO A 118 28.86 -20.12 -38.88
C PRO A 118 28.79 -18.80 -38.11
N GLU A 119 28.75 -17.66 -38.81
CA GLU A 119 28.74 -16.34 -38.17
C GLU A 119 27.44 -16.04 -37.42
N THR A 120 26.28 -16.27 -38.06
CA THR A 120 24.98 -16.04 -37.42
C THR A 120 24.75 -17.03 -36.30
N LEU A 121 25.20 -18.28 -36.45
CA LEU A 121 25.11 -19.29 -35.39
C LEU A 121 25.96 -18.90 -34.16
N ALA A 122 27.18 -18.40 -34.36
CA ALA A 122 28.03 -17.90 -33.26
C ALA A 122 27.41 -16.71 -32.51
N ARG A 123 26.62 -15.88 -33.21
CA ARG A 123 25.88 -14.75 -32.62
C ARG A 123 24.52 -15.14 -32.00
N SER A 124 24.10 -16.40 -32.15
CA SER A 124 22.78 -16.88 -31.71
C SER A 124 22.86 -18.05 -30.72
N SER A 125 24.06 -18.58 -30.48
CA SER A 125 24.30 -19.71 -29.58
C SER A 125 25.31 -19.39 -28.47
N ILE A 126 25.20 -20.11 -27.36
CA ILE A 126 26.15 -20.09 -26.23
C ILE A 126 26.31 -21.53 -25.77
N GLU A 127 27.55 -22.03 -25.68
CA GLU A 127 27.84 -23.36 -25.12
C GLU A 127 26.96 -24.48 -25.72
N GLY A 128 26.73 -24.44 -27.04
CA GLY A 128 25.90 -25.42 -27.75
C GLY A 128 24.39 -25.29 -27.53
N THR A 129 23.91 -24.20 -26.91
CA THR A 129 22.48 -23.91 -26.75
C THR A 129 21.97 -22.86 -27.73
N LEU A 130 20.68 -22.93 -28.04
CA LEU A 130 19.97 -21.97 -28.88
C LEU A 130 18.77 -21.41 -28.11
N ALA A 131 18.57 -20.10 -28.20
CA ALA A 131 17.39 -19.43 -27.65
C ALA A 131 16.29 -19.36 -28.73
N MET A 132 15.11 -19.91 -28.45
CA MET A 132 13.95 -19.88 -29.33
C MET A 132 12.73 -19.31 -28.60
N LEU A 133 12.05 -18.34 -29.20
CA LEU A 133 10.71 -17.95 -28.76
C LEU A 133 9.68 -18.89 -29.39
N CYS A 134 8.95 -19.62 -28.56
CA CYS A 134 7.81 -20.44 -28.96
C CYS A 134 6.50 -19.81 -28.51
N ASN A 135 5.42 -20.05 -29.26
CA ASN A 135 4.06 -19.63 -28.94
C ASN A 135 3.93 -18.10 -28.74
N GLY A 136 4.58 -17.34 -29.61
CA GLY A 136 4.42 -15.89 -29.71
C GLY A 136 3.13 -15.48 -30.42
N GLY A 137 2.12 -16.35 -30.45
CA GLY A 137 0.83 -16.13 -31.08
C GLY A 137 0.74 -16.64 -32.53
N ARG A 138 -0.51 -16.81 -32.98
CA ARG A 138 -0.84 -17.44 -34.28
C ARG A 138 -0.09 -16.86 -35.49
N PHE A 139 0.12 -15.54 -35.53
CA PHE A 139 0.87 -14.91 -36.63
C PHE A 139 2.32 -15.40 -36.69
N MET A 140 2.98 -15.43 -35.52
CA MET A 140 4.37 -15.85 -35.41
C MET A 140 4.53 -17.34 -35.72
N ASP A 141 3.62 -18.17 -35.20
CA ASP A 141 3.67 -19.62 -35.40
C ASP A 141 3.45 -19.99 -36.87
N GLU A 142 2.50 -19.32 -37.55
CA GLU A 142 2.26 -19.53 -38.98
C GLU A 142 3.44 -19.06 -39.84
N LEU A 143 4.01 -17.89 -39.54
CA LEU A 143 5.22 -17.43 -40.24
C LEU A 143 6.41 -18.37 -40.02
N SER A 144 6.56 -18.89 -38.80
CA SER A 144 7.60 -19.88 -38.48
C SER A 144 7.37 -21.20 -39.23
N ARG A 145 6.12 -21.65 -39.40
CA ARG A 145 5.77 -22.82 -40.21
C ARG A 145 6.19 -22.62 -41.67
N LEU A 146 5.81 -21.50 -42.29
CA LEU A 146 6.19 -21.19 -43.68
C LEU A 146 7.71 -21.14 -43.87
N ALA A 147 8.44 -20.51 -42.95
CA ALA A 147 9.90 -20.47 -43.00
C ALA A 147 10.52 -21.87 -42.84
N THR A 148 10.00 -22.69 -41.93
CA THR A 148 10.45 -24.06 -41.68
C THR A 148 10.23 -24.96 -42.90
N GLU A 149 9.09 -24.85 -43.56
CA GLU A 149 8.76 -25.62 -44.78
C GLU A 149 9.65 -25.24 -45.97
N ALA A 150 10.01 -23.95 -46.08
CA ALA A 150 11.03 -23.50 -47.04
C ALA A 150 12.47 -23.83 -46.60
N GLY A 151 12.63 -24.45 -45.42
CA GLY A 151 13.90 -24.82 -44.84
C GLY A 151 14.80 -23.64 -44.54
N VAL A 152 14.27 -22.45 -44.23
CA VAL A 152 15.04 -21.25 -43.90
C VAL A 152 14.85 -20.86 -42.43
N PRO A 153 15.89 -20.33 -41.75
CA PRO A 153 15.75 -19.89 -40.37
C PRO A 153 14.94 -18.59 -40.29
N LEU A 154 14.10 -18.44 -39.26
CA LEU A 154 13.44 -17.17 -38.94
C LEU A 154 14.09 -16.58 -37.69
N MET A 155 14.82 -15.48 -37.88
CA MET A 155 15.57 -14.80 -36.83
C MET A 155 14.92 -13.48 -36.47
N GLY A 156 14.95 -13.10 -35.19
CA GLY A 156 14.33 -11.86 -34.78
C GLY A 156 14.70 -11.35 -33.40
N SER A 157 14.20 -10.15 -33.12
CA SER A 157 14.23 -9.55 -31.79
C SER A 157 13.07 -8.56 -31.64
N SER A 158 12.82 -8.09 -30.43
CA SER A 158 11.80 -7.06 -30.18
C SER A 158 12.03 -5.81 -31.04
N ALA A 159 10.98 -5.20 -31.60
CA ALA A 159 11.06 -4.03 -32.47
C ALA A 159 11.18 -2.73 -31.66
N ASN A 160 12.36 -2.49 -31.07
CA ASN A 160 12.66 -1.28 -30.31
C ASN A 160 14.15 -0.94 -30.32
N MET A 161 14.50 0.31 -30.05
CA MET A 161 15.90 0.70 -29.86
C MET A 161 16.48 -0.01 -28.63
N THR A 162 17.77 -0.33 -28.66
CA THR A 162 18.43 -1.06 -27.57
C THR A 162 18.25 -0.33 -26.24
N GLY A 163 17.77 -1.05 -25.22
CA GLY A 163 17.50 -0.50 -23.88
C GLY A 163 16.15 0.19 -23.69
N LYS A 164 15.35 0.41 -24.74
CA LYS A 164 14.06 1.14 -24.65
C LYS A 164 12.81 0.28 -24.41
N GLY A 165 12.99 -1.01 -24.12
CA GLY A 165 11.92 -1.97 -23.84
C GLY A 165 11.06 -2.34 -25.07
N THR A 166 10.42 -3.51 -25.02
CA THR A 166 9.55 -4.00 -26.09
C THR A 166 8.26 -3.18 -26.17
N LYS A 167 7.82 -2.84 -27.38
CA LYS A 167 6.60 -2.03 -27.61
C LYS A 167 5.36 -2.90 -27.76
N ALA A 168 4.27 -2.47 -27.12
CA ALA A 168 2.96 -3.14 -27.23
C ALA A 168 2.12 -2.66 -28.41
N TYR A 169 2.42 -1.46 -28.93
CA TYR A 169 1.81 -0.83 -30.11
C TYR A 169 2.88 -0.63 -31.18
N ALA A 170 2.50 -0.71 -32.45
CA ALA A 170 3.42 -0.43 -33.56
C ALA A 170 3.77 1.06 -33.63
N GLU A 171 2.82 1.90 -33.23
CA GLU A 171 2.92 3.36 -33.17
C GLU A 171 3.96 3.84 -32.14
N ASP A 172 4.27 3.02 -31.15
CA ASP A 172 5.28 3.30 -30.12
C ASP A 172 6.71 2.92 -30.56
N ILE A 173 6.87 2.26 -31.71
CA ILE A 173 8.17 1.86 -32.24
C ILE A 173 8.91 3.08 -32.76
N GLU A 174 10.20 3.16 -32.47
CA GLU A 174 11.00 4.30 -32.88
C GLU A 174 11.04 4.47 -34.41
N PRO A 175 10.93 5.71 -34.94
CA PRO A 175 10.82 5.96 -36.38
C PRO A 175 11.92 5.32 -37.22
N GLN A 176 13.17 5.27 -36.74
CA GLN A 176 14.28 4.66 -37.47
C GLN A 176 14.07 3.15 -37.72
N ILE A 177 13.42 2.47 -36.77
CA ILE A 177 13.13 1.03 -36.87
C ILE A 177 11.96 0.80 -37.83
N LEU A 178 10.93 1.65 -37.76
CA LEU A 178 9.81 1.64 -38.71
C LEU A 178 10.28 1.91 -40.15
N GLU A 179 11.22 2.84 -40.34
CA GLU A 179 11.76 3.18 -41.66
C GLU A 179 12.57 2.02 -42.26
N ALA A 180 13.34 1.30 -41.45
CA ALA A 180 14.17 0.17 -41.88
C ALA A 180 13.38 -1.11 -42.25
N ALA A 181 12.12 -1.21 -41.85
CA ALA A 181 11.26 -2.34 -42.19
C ALA A 181 10.66 -2.17 -43.59
N ASP A 182 10.76 -3.21 -44.42
CA ASP A 182 10.18 -3.25 -45.76
C ASP A 182 8.66 -3.51 -45.70
N ILE A 183 8.20 -4.18 -44.64
CA ILE A 183 6.78 -4.37 -44.34
C ILE A 183 6.52 -4.28 -42.83
N ILE A 184 5.37 -3.69 -42.46
CA ILE A 184 4.90 -3.57 -41.08
C ILE A 184 3.48 -4.10 -41.02
N ILE A 185 3.25 -5.10 -40.18
CA ILE A 185 1.90 -5.59 -39.89
C ILE A 185 1.46 -4.97 -38.58
N ASN A 186 0.50 -4.04 -38.62
CA ASN A 186 -0.02 -3.37 -37.43
C ASN A 186 -1.39 -3.96 -37.03
N TYR A 187 -1.41 -4.76 -35.96
CA TYR A 187 -2.62 -5.36 -35.39
C TYR A 187 -3.03 -4.67 -34.07
N GLY A 188 -2.55 -3.45 -33.80
CA GLY A 188 -2.83 -2.71 -32.57
C GLY A 188 -2.11 -3.30 -31.35
N LYS A 189 -2.77 -3.23 -30.18
CA LYS A 189 -2.17 -3.62 -28.90
C LYS A 189 -1.96 -5.13 -28.78
N GLN A 190 -0.74 -5.54 -28.41
CA GLN A 190 -0.42 -6.97 -28.20
C GLN A 190 -0.89 -7.52 -26.84
N LYS A 191 -1.26 -8.81 -26.83
CA LYS A 191 -1.97 -9.51 -25.74
C LYS A 191 -1.28 -9.37 -24.38
N TYR A 192 -0.02 -9.76 -24.29
CA TYR A 192 0.78 -9.75 -23.08
C TYR A 192 1.64 -8.48 -23.03
N ASN A 193 1.08 -7.44 -22.41
CA ASN A 193 1.72 -6.13 -22.24
C ASN A 193 1.88 -5.69 -20.78
N THR A 194 1.23 -6.38 -19.83
CA THR A 194 1.29 -6.13 -18.39
C THR A 194 1.52 -7.47 -17.67
N PRO A 195 2.41 -7.56 -16.66
CA PRO A 195 3.24 -6.49 -16.10
C PRO A 195 4.40 -6.05 -17.02
N ARG A 196 4.80 -6.91 -17.95
CA ARG A 196 5.92 -6.64 -18.88
C ARG A 196 5.55 -7.03 -20.30
N THR A 197 6.13 -6.34 -21.26
CA THR A 197 6.27 -6.77 -22.65
C THR A 197 7.53 -7.64 -22.77
N SER A 198 7.55 -8.64 -23.66
CA SER A 198 8.51 -9.77 -23.80
C SER A 198 8.20 -11.07 -23.01
N SER A 199 8.66 -12.21 -23.52
CA SER A 199 8.46 -13.54 -22.91
C SER A 199 9.39 -13.80 -21.73
N SER A 200 8.93 -14.63 -20.79
CA SER A 200 9.83 -15.23 -19.81
C SER A 200 10.85 -16.12 -20.51
N MET A 201 12.12 -16.13 -20.06
CA MET A 201 13.17 -16.97 -20.63
C MET A 201 13.72 -17.96 -19.62
N ILE A 202 13.79 -19.24 -19.98
CA ILE A 202 14.27 -20.34 -19.12
C ILE A 202 15.37 -21.12 -19.85
N ASP A 203 16.46 -21.41 -19.15
CA ASP A 203 17.49 -22.36 -19.59
C ASP A 203 17.16 -23.76 -19.07
N PHE A 204 16.97 -24.71 -20.00
CA PHE A 204 16.56 -26.09 -19.71
C PHE A 204 17.72 -27.08 -19.60
N ARG A 205 19.00 -26.64 -19.60
CA ARG A 205 20.13 -27.52 -19.21
C ARG A 205 20.10 -27.86 -17.72
N GLY A 206 19.66 -26.87 -16.94
CA GLY A 206 19.29 -26.96 -15.54
C GLY A 206 18.24 -25.88 -15.33
N PRO A 207 16.92 -26.24 -15.34
CA PRO A 207 15.81 -25.29 -15.36
C PRO A 207 16.06 -24.09 -14.46
N SER A 208 16.36 -22.95 -15.07
CA SER A 208 16.69 -21.71 -14.38
C SER A 208 16.14 -20.52 -15.13
N LEU A 209 15.63 -19.54 -14.38
CA LEU A 209 15.09 -18.31 -14.96
C LEU A 209 16.24 -17.41 -15.44
N VAL A 210 16.23 -17.09 -16.74
CA VAL A 210 17.17 -16.15 -17.36
C VAL A 210 16.56 -14.75 -17.47
N ARG A 211 15.24 -14.65 -17.65
CA ARG A 211 14.54 -13.37 -17.75
C ARG A 211 13.10 -13.49 -17.30
N PHE A 212 12.66 -12.57 -16.44
CA PHE A 212 11.24 -12.38 -16.15
C PHE A 212 10.51 -11.78 -17.35
N GLY A 213 9.34 -12.31 -17.70
CA GLY A 213 8.51 -11.76 -18.77
C GLY A 213 7.05 -12.15 -18.62
N ALA A 214 6.32 -12.22 -19.73
CA ALA A 214 4.92 -12.60 -19.75
C ALA A 214 4.69 -13.97 -19.08
N CYS A 215 3.55 -14.09 -18.39
CA CYS A 215 3.06 -15.32 -17.75
C CYS A 215 4.02 -15.94 -16.72
N TYR A 216 4.96 -15.16 -16.18
CA TYR A 216 5.95 -15.69 -15.23
C TYR A 216 5.33 -16.24 -13.94
N ASP A 217 4.26 -15.63 -13.45
CA ASP A 217 3.48 -16.11 -12.32
C ASP A 217 2.93 -17.51 -12.54
N THR A 218 2.28 -17.74 -13.69
CA THR A 218 1.79 -19.06 -14.08
C THR A 218 2.93 -20.05 -14.23
N ILE A 219 4.01 -19.66 -14.91
CA ILE A 219 5.20 -20.50 -15.09
C ILE A 219 5.75 -20.93 -13.73
N ARG A 220 5.94 -20.00 -12.79
CA ARG A 220 6.51 -20.31 -11.48
C ARG A 220 5.60 -21.24 -10.66
N ASP A 221 4.28 -21.00 -10.65
CA ASP A 221 3.34 -21.88 -9.95
C ASP A 221 3.38 -23.31 -10.51
N VAL A 222 3.36 -23.44 -11.84
CA VAL A 222 3.45 -24.74 -12.53
C VAL A 222 4.77 -25.45 -12.22
N MET A 223 5.88 -24.73 -12.33
CA MET A 223 7.23 -25.27 -12.11
C MET A 223 7.45 -25.70 -10.66
N GLY A 224 6.96 -24.92 -9.69
CA GLY A 224 6.99 -25.28 -8.28
C GLY A 224 6.09 -26.46 -7.95
N ARG A 225 4.81 -26.40 -8.36
CA ARG A 225 3.78 -27.37 -7.98
C ARG A 225 3.95 -28.73 -8.62
N PHE A 226 4.26 -28.77 -9.92
CA PHE A 226 4.27 -30.03 -10.68
C PHE A 226 5.68 -30.59 -10.91
N TYR A 227 6.71 -29.74 -10.81
CA TYR A 227 8.08 -30.14 -11.15
C TYR A 227 9.09 -29.94 -10.02
N GLY A 228 8.68 -29.37 -8.88
CA GLY A 228 9.52 -29.15 -7.70
C GLY A 228 10.66 -28.14 -7.92
N ILE A 229 10.50 -27.22 -8.87
CA ILE A 229 11.50 -26.21 -9.20
C ILE A 229 11.06 -24.87 -8.63
N ASP A 230 11.80 -24.38 -7.64
CA ASP A 230 11.53 -23.08 -7.03
C ASP A 230 12.27 -21.98 -7.79
N PHE A 231 11.51 -21.18 -8.55
CA PHE A 231 12.02 -19.99 -9.21
C PHE A 231 11.87 -18.75 -8.31
N PRO A 232 12.74 -17.73 -8.46
CA PRO A 232 12.71 -16.55 -7.60
C PRO A 232 11.38 -15.79 -7.66
N GLU A 233 11.01 -15.12 -6.57
CA GLU A 233 9.92 -14.14 -6.60
C GLU A 233 10.21 -13.04 -7.63
N ASP A 234 9.18 -12.64 -8.38
CA ASP A 234 9.32 -11.54 -9.32
C ASP A 234 9.23 -10.21 -8.55
N PRO A 235 10.30 -9.39 -8.53
CA PRO A 235 10.34 -8.15 -7.77
C PRO A 235 9.29 -7.13 -8.24
N ASP A 236 8.88 -7.17 -9.52
CA ASP A 236 7.86 -6.27 -10.05
C ASP A 236 6.45 -6.82 -9.79
N LEU A 237 6.25 -8.15 -9.72
CA LEU A 237 4.97 -8.74 -9.30
C LEU A 237 4.77 -8.68 -7.78
N LEU A 238 5.81 -8.57 -6.96
CA LEU A 238 5.67 -8.16 -5.56
C LEU A 238 5.07 -6.76 -5.45
N SER A 239 5.40 -5.86 -6.39
CA SER A 239 4.74 -4.57 -6.50
C SER A 239 3.32 -4.69 -7.07
N ILE A 240 3.06 -5.59 -8.03
CA ILE A 240 1.78 -5.71 -8.77
C ILE A 240 0.77 -6.69 -8.17
N ARG A 241 1.11 -7.66 -7.30
CA ARG A 241 0.11 -8.47 -6.56
C ARG A 241 -0.62 -7.67 -5.49
N ILE A 242 -0.06 -6.52 -5.10
CA ILE A 242 -0.75 -5.47 -4.33
C ILE A 242 -1.83 -4.77 -5.21
N HIS A 243 -1.72 -4.95 -6.53
CA HIS A 243 -2.51 -4.55 -7.70
C HIS A 243 -4.04 -4.72 -7.78
N SER A 244 -4.58 -5.73 -7.10
CA SER A 244 -5.92 -6.24 -7.43
C SER A 244 -6.71 -6.49 -6.16
N ILE A 245 -7.82 -5.74 -6.02
CA ILE A 245 -8.86 -5.84 -4.98
C ILE A 245 -8.42 -5.33 -3.59
N ASN A 246 -7.12 -5.28 -3.26
CA ASN A 246 -6.57 -4.70 -2.03
C ASN A 246 -5.92 -3.31 -2.17
N GLU A 247 -5.83 -2.73 -3.38
CA GLU A 247 -5.06 -1.50 -3.64
C GLU A 247 -5.51 -0.27 -2.84
N TYR A 248 -6.79 -0.20 -2.49
CA TYR A 248 -7.36 1.02 -1.94
C TYR A 248 -8.21 0.69 -0.71
N ARG A 249 -7.70 1.13 0.44
CA ARG A 249 -8.21 0.77 1.78
C ARG A 249 -9.69 1.16 1.97
N ILE A 250 -10.17 2.23 1.33
CA ILE A 250 -11.55 2.67 1.47
C ILE A 250 -12.52 1.76 0.68
N GLU A 251 -12.11 1.23 -0.46
CA GLU A 251 -12.84 0.25 -1.26
C GLU A 251 -12.84 -1.11 -0.58
N ALA A 252 -11.71 -1.50 0.02
CA ALA A 252 -11.65 -2.72 0.84
C ALA A 252 -12.62 -2.63 2.03
N LEU A 253 -12.66 -1.48 2.72
CA LEU A 253 -13.65 -1.19 3.77
C LEU A 253 -15.08 -1.26 3.22
N ALA A 254 -15.35 -0.62 2.08
CA ALA A 254 -16.67 -0.67 1.44
C ALA A 254 -17.08 -2.09 1.04
N ALA A 255 -16.17 -2.91 0.53
CA ALA A 255 -16.42 -4.30 0.17
C ALA A 255 -16.75 -5.16 1.40
N ARG A 256 -16.00 -5.00 2.50
CA ARG A 256 -16.25 -5.74 3.76
C ARG A 256 -17.57 -5.35 4.43
N THR A 257 -17.97 -4.09 4.30
CA THR A 257 -19.15 -3.54 5.00
C THR A 257 -20.42 -3.58 4.13
N GLY A 258 -20.27 -3.47 2.82
CA GLY A 258 -21.36 -3.19 1.87
C GLY A 258 -21.67 -1.70 1.72
N ALA A 259 -20.84 -0.80 2.27
CA ALA A 259 -21.06 0.64 2.16
C ALA A 259 -20.89 1.15 0.73
N LYS A 260 -21.73 2.12 0.35
CA LYS A 260 -21.58 2.85 -0.91
C LYS A 260 -20.68 4.06 -0.72
N ILE A 261 -19.60 4.14 -1.48
CA ILE A 261 -18.70 5.31 -1.48
C ILE A 261 -19.25 6.38 -2.44
N SER A 262 -19.46 7.60 -1.95
CA SER A 262 -19.67 8.78 -2.80
C SER A 262 -18.38 9.61 -2.87
N TRP A 263 -17.70 9.56 -4.01
CA TRP A 263 -16.44 10.27 -4.23
C TRP A 263 -16.69 11.76 -4.42
N ARG A 264 -16.17 12.59 -3.52
CA ARG A 264 -16.34 14.05 -3.53
C ARG A 264 -14.99 14.75 -3.66
N PRO A 265 -14.52 15.03 -4.90
CA PRO A 265 -13.33 15.84 -5.12
C PRO A 265 -13.49 17.23 -4.50
N VAL A 266 -12.51 17.68 -3.72
CA VAL A 266 -12.52 19.02 -3.10
C VAL A 266 -11.18 19.71 -3.33
N LEU A 267 -11.18 21.04 -3.27
CA LEU A 267 -9.96 21.83 -3.43
C LEU A 267 -9.34 22.17 -2.06
N LEU A 268 -8.29 21.44 -1.67
CA LEU A 268 -7.61 21.61 -0.38
C LEU A 268 -7.17 23.06 -0.11
N GLY A 269 -6.57 23.72 -1.10
CA GLY A 269 -6.15 25.11 -0.95
C GLY A 269 -7.31 26.08 -0.67
N ALA A 270 -8.54 25.77 -1.12
CA ALA A 270 -9.73 26.56 -0.78
C ALA A 270 -10.25 26.26 0.63
N ILE A 271 -10.13 25.03 1.13
CA ILE A 271 -10.39 24.69 2.54
C ILE A 271 -9.43 25.48 3.45
N TYR A 272 -8.14 25.50 3.12
CA TYR A 272 -7.14 26.25 3.91
C TYR A 272 -7.44 27.75 3.95
N ARG A 273 -7.88 28.35 2.83
CA ARG A 273 -8.33 29.75 2.84
C ARG A 273 -9.58 29.94 3.70
N ALA A 274 -10.61 29.13 3.49
CA ALA A 274 -11.88 29.27 4.19
C ALA A 274 -11.75 29.10 5.71
N THR A 275 -10.76 28.32 6.16
CA THR A 275 -10.50 28.04 7.58
C THR A 275 -9.37 28.88 8.18
N ASN A 276 -8.78 29.81 7.43
CA ASN A 276 -7.61 30.60 7.86
C ASN A 276 -6.47 29.71 8.38
N ALA A 277 -6.17 28.64 7.66
CA ALA A 277 -5.12 27.70 8.07
C ALA A 277 -3.71 28.32 7.87
N PRO A 278 -2.79 28.14 8.83
CA PRO A 278 -1.50 28.84 8.87
C PRO A 278 -0.55 28.52 7.71
N GLN A 279 -0.63 27.32 7.14
CA GLN A 279 0.16 26.91 5.96
C GLN A 279 -0.23 27.62 4.66
N GLY A 280 -1.37 28.34 4.65
CA GLY A 280 -1.86 29.05 3.48
C GLY A 280 -2.36 28.12 2.36
N ALA A 281 -2.86 28.72 1.28
CA ALA A 281 -3.53 28.00 0.20
C ALA A 281 -2.62 27.20 -0.74
N ALA A 282 -1.34 27.58 -0.77
CA ALA A 282 -0.32 27.04 -1.67
C ALA A 282 0.78 26.25 -0.93
N GLY A 283 0.73 26.20 0.41
CA GLY A 283 1.69 25.48 1.24
C GLY A 283 1.22 24.08 1.62
N SER A 284 2.18 23.26 2.02
CA SER A 284 1.96 21.97 2.67
C SER A 284 1.77 22.16 4.17
N ALA A 285 1.01 21.25 4.79
CA ALA A 285 0.88 21.22 6.26
C ALA A 285 2.24 21.04 6.97
N SER A 286 3.25 20.47 6.28
CA SER A 286 4.61 20.30 6.81
C SER A 286 5.44 21.59 6.83
N ASP A 287 5.04 22.62 6.09
CA ASP A 287 5.85 23.84 5.91
C ASP A 287 5.92 24.67 7.20
N ILE A 288 4.93 24.49 8.08
CA ILE A 288 4.84 25.15 9.39
C ILE A 288 5.47 24.32 10.52
N PHE A 289 6.00 23.12 10.22
CA PHE A 289 6.60 22.27 11.25
C PHE A 289 8.04 22.70 11.56
N ASN A 290 8.39 22.73 12.84
CA ASN A 290 9.80 22.84 13.24
C ASN A 290 10.61 21.63 12.73
N PRO A 291 11.96 21.74 12.62
CA PRO A 291 12.80 20.68 12.06
C PRO A 291 12.64 19.31 12.72
N THR A 292 12.53 19.26 14.06
CA THR A 292 12.36 18.01 14.81
C THR A 292 11.04 17.32 14.46
N LYS A 293 9.93 18.07 14.48
CA LYS A 293 8.62 17.54 14.11
C LYS A 293 8.59 17.10 12.65
N LYS A 294 9.15 17.89 11.72
CA LYS A 294 9.25 17.53 10.31
C LYS A 294 9.97 16.19 10.14
N SER A 295 11.12 16.02 10.81
CA SER A 295 11.91 14.79 10.80
C SER A 295 11.11 13.57 11.29
N VAL A 296 10.44 13.67 12.43
CA VAL A 296 9.58 12.59 12.97
C VAL A 296 8.44 12.25 12.01
N THR A 297 7.73 13.26 11.50
CA THR A 297 6.60 13.03 10.58
C THR A 297 7.03 12.46 9.23
N SER A 298 8.21 12.82 8.72
CA SER A 298 8.76 12.25 7.49
C SER A 298 9.10 10.76 7.68
N ARG A 299 9.69 10.37 8.81
CA ARG A 299 9.97 8.96 9.09
C ARG A 299 8.69 8.15 9.33
N ALA A 300 7.71 8.73 10.03
CA ALA A 300 6.39 8.12 10.19
C ALA A 300 5.70 7.92 8.84
N PHE A 301 5.78 8.88 7.92
CA PHE A 301 5.24 8.75 6.57
C PHE A 301 5.89 7.62 5.77
N GLN A 302 7.23 7.52 5.80
CA GLN A 302 7.97 6.42 5.16
C GLN A 302 7.59 5.06 5.75
N ARG A 303 7.43 4.99 7.08
CA ARG A 303 6.95 3.80 7.77
C ARG A 303 5.55 3.41 7.31
N THR A 304 4.63 4.37 7.20
CA THR A 304 3.25 4.15 6.72
C THR A 304 3.21 3.64 5.29
N ILE A 305 4.02 4.20 4.39
CA ILE A 305 4.17 3.70 3.00
C ILE A 305 4.57 2.23 3.02
N LYS A 306 5.63 1.89 3.76
CA LYS A 306 6.18 0.53 3.82
C LYS A 306 5.18 -0.44 4.45
N ARG A 307 4.58 -0.02 5.57
CA ARG A 307 3.60 -0.79 6.34
C ARG A 307 2.35 -1.10 5.54
N HIS A 308 1.93 -0.24 4.63
CA HIS A 308 0.74 -0.46 3.81
C HIS A 308 1.05 -0.92 2.37
N GLY A 309 2.33 -1.17 2.03
CA GLY A 309 2.73 -1.57 0.68
C GLY A 309 2.35 -0.55 -0.40
N ILE A 310 2.30 0.74 -0.06
CA ILE A 310 1.82 1.80 -0.96
C ILE A 310 2.94 2.12 -1.96
N PRO A 311 2.71 2.02 -3.28
CA PRO A 311 3.65 2.54 -4.26
C PRO A 311 3.78 4.05 -4.09
N TYR A 312 5.01 4.54 -3.94
CA TYR A 312 5.27 5.97 -3.74
C TYR A 312 6.57 6.38 -4.43
N ASN A 313 6.48 7.47 -5.18
CA ASN A 313 7.59 8.16 -5.81
C ASN A 313 7.33 9.66 -5.67
N GLU A 314 8.13 10.34 -4.85
CA GLU A 314 7.93 11.77 -4.60
C GLU A 314 8.07 12.55 -5.92
N PRO A 315 7.07 13.38 -6.30
CA PRO A 315 7.16 14.20 -7.49
C PRO A 315 8.38 15.15 -7.40
N PRO A 316 9.15 15.35 -8.49
CA PRO A 316 10.31 16.25 -8.47
C PRO A 316 9.99 17.69 -8.04
N ARG A 317 8.72 18.10 -8.21
CA ARG A 317 8.19 19.37 -7.72
C ARG A 317 6.84 19.11 -7.04
N HIS A 318 6.73 19.51 -5.77
CA HIS A 318 5.50 19.45 -5.00
C HIS A 318 5.35 20.75 -4.19
N PRO A 319 4.13 21.33 -4.07
CA PRO A 319 2.85 20.90 -4.65
C PRO A 319 2.62 21.38 -6.10
N HIS A 320 1.83 20.62 -6.88
CA HIS A 320 1.28 21.03 -8.18
C HIS A 320 -0.15 21.58 -8.08
N LYS A 321 -0.56 22.38 -9.07
CA LYS A 321 -1.96 22.86 -9.21
C LYS A 321 -2.87 21.71 -9.66
N THR A 322 -3.88 21.38 -8.86
CA THR A 322 -4.78 20.22 -9.10
C THR A 322 -6.16 20.59 -9.63
N THR A 323 -6.46 21.87 -9.87
CA THR A 323 -7.82 22.31 -10.24
C THR A 323 -8.34 21.69 -11.52
N ALA A 324 -7.48 21.50 -12.53
CA ALA A 324 -7.86 20.87 -13.79
C ALA A 324 -8.26 19.40 -13.57
N ALA A 325 -7.41 18.63 -12.88
CA ALA A 325 -7.72 17.25 -12.49
C ALA A 325 -9.04 17.13 -11.69
N LEU A 326 -9.24 18.01 -10.69
CA LEU A 326 -10.46 18.01 -9.87
C LEU A 326 -11.73 18.36 -10.67
N ARG A 327 -11.64 19.30 -11.62
CA ARG A 327 -12.77 19.64 -12.51
C ARG A 327 -13.07 18.51 -13.49
N LEU A 328 -12.04 17.83 -14.01
CA LEU A 328 -12.20 16.66 -14.86
C LEU A 328 -12.95 15.53 -14.15
N LEU A 329 -12.69 15.32 -12.86
CA LEU A 329 -13.46 14.37 -12.03
C LEU A 329 -14.96 14.72 -11.89
N TYR A 330 -15.33 15.99 -12.08
CA TYR A 330 -16.72 16.45 -12.14
C TYR A 330 -17.32 16.50 -13.55
N PHE A 331 -16.47 16.37 -14.57
CA PHE A 331 -16.87 16.22 -15.97
C PHE A 331 -17.30 14.78 -16.28
N VAL A 332 -16.54 13.79 -15.79
CA VAL A 332 -16.86 12.37 -16.00
C VAL A 332 -18.10 11.92 -15.22
N ALA A 333 -18.70 10.80 -15.64
CA ALA A 333 -19.80 10.17 -14.93
C ALA A 333 -19.40 9.77 -13.50
N GLU A 334 -20.36 9.77 -12.56
CA GLU A 334 -20.07 9.46 -11.16
C GLU A 334 -19.49 8.05 -10.98
N ASN A 335 -19.93 7.07 -11.79
CA ASN A 335 -19.41 5.70 -11.77
C ASN A 335 -17.98 5.57 -12.33
N ASP A 336 -17.55 6.49 -13.20
CA ASP A 336 -16.19 6.52 -13.78
C ASP A 336 -15.20 7.29 -12.88
N ARG A 337 -15.72 8.13 -11.98
CA ARG A 337 -14.92 8.99 -11.10
C ARG A 337 -13.88 8.22 -10.26
N PRO A 338 -14.18 7.05 -9.66
CA PRO A 338 -13.18 6.31 -8.88
C PRO A 338 -12.00 5.87 -9.75
N ALA A 339 -12.27 5.22 -10.90
CA ALA A 339 -11.24 4.77 -11.83
C ALA A 339 -10.32 5.90 -12.29
N LEU A 340 -10.90 7.07 -12.65
CA LEU A 340 -10.10 8.23 -13.01
C LEU A 340 -9.33 8.82 -11.81
N THR A 341 -9.91 8.80 -10.61
CA THR A 341 -9.24 9.25 -9.38
C THR A 341 -7.97 8.41 -9.15
N HIS A 342 -8.05 7.08 -9.24
CA HIS A 342 -6.88 6.21 -9.11
C HIS A 342 -5.81 6.47 -10.16
N ALA A 343 -6.21 6.63 -11.43
CA ALA A 343 -5.27 6.95 -12.50
C ALA A 343 -4.55 8.30 -12.26
N LEU A 344 -5.25 9.31 -11.76
CA LEU A 344 -4.66 10.61 -11.42
C LEU A 344 -3.73 10.51 -10.20
N TYR A 345 -4.11 9.76 -9.15
CA TYR A 345 -3.23 9.51 -8.01
C TYR A 345 -1.97 8.75 -8.42
N ARG A 346 -2.08 7.72 -9.28
CA ARG A 346 -0.93 6.97 -9.83
C ARG A 346 -0.02 7.89 -10.64
N ALA A 347 -0.59 8.67 -11.56
CA ALA A 347 0.15 9.63 -12.37
C ALA A 347 0.95 10.60 -11.49
N TYR A 348 0.35 11.13 -10.42
CA TYR A 348 1.03 12.10 -9.55
C TYR A 348 2.03 11.43 -8.61
N TRP A 349 1.59 10.49 -7.78
CA TRP A 349 2.34 9.99 -6.61
C TRP A 349 3.16 8.73 -6.86
N VAL A 350 3.02 8.10 -8.03
CA VAL A 350 3.80 6.90 -8.42
C VAL A 350 4.67 7.21 -9.62
N GLU A 351 4.15 7.97 -10.58
CA GLU A 351 4.86 8.26 -11.83
C GLU A 351 5.48 9.67 -11.86
N GLY A 352 5.27 10.48 -10.82
CA GLY A 352 5.87 11.81 -10.71
C GLY A 352 5.38 12.81 -11.77
N ARG A 353 4.24 12.57 -12.41
CA ARG A 353 3.67 13.41 -13.47
C ARG A 353 2.88 14.59 -12.90
N ASN A 354 2.91 15.72 -13.60
CA ASN A 354 2.16 16.91 -13.25
C ASN A 354 0.69 16.81 -13.69
N VAL A 355 -0.22 16.62 -12.73
CA VAL A 355 -1.68 16.54 -12.97
C VAL A 355 -2.35 17.88 -13.30
N GLY A 356 -1.57 18.97 -13.39
CA GLY A 356 -2.02 20.24 -13.94
C GLY A 356 -1.91 20.34 -15.47
N GLU A 357 -1.24 19.38 -16.13
CA GLU A 357 -0.97 19.41 -17.56
C GLU A 357 -1.94 18.55 -18.36
N ARG A 358 -2.36 19.05 -19.54
CA ARG A 358 -3.33 18.36 -20.41
C ARG A 358 -2.87 16.97 -20.85
N GLU A 359 -1.59 16.80 -21.20
CA GLU A 359 -1.04 15.50 -21.61
C GLU A 359 -1.15 14.46 -20.50
N THR A 360 -0.86 14.84 -19.25
CA THR A 360 -1.03 13.95 -18.10
C THR A 360 -2.50 13.55 -17.92
N LEU A 361 -3.43 14.50 -18.08
CA LEU A 361 -4.88 14.23 -18.00
C LEU A 361 -5.35 13.30 -19.11
N LEU A 362 -4.93 13.53 -20.36
CA LEU A 362 -5.26 12.67 -21.51
C LEU A 362 -4.78 11.24 -21.28
N ARG A 363 -3.55 11.09 -20.79
CA ARG A 363 -2.98 9.78 -20.49
C ARG A 363 -3.71 9.09 -19.33
N ALA A 364 -3.99 9.79 -18.23
CA ALA A 364 -4.75 9.24 -17.11
C ALA A 364 -6.16 8.79 -17.54
N VAL A 365 -6.83 9.54 -18.42
CA VAL A 365 -8.13 9.18 -18.99
C VAL A 365 -8.06 7.95 -19.91
N ARG A 366 -7.00 7.78 -20.70
CA ARG A 366 -6.79 6.56 -21.52
C ARG A 366 -6.46 5.33 -20.69
N GLU A 367 -5.77 5.52 -19.56
CA GLU A 367 -5.40 4.46 -18.61
C GLU A 367 -6.58 4.06 -17.72
N ALA A 368 -7.41 5.02 -17.33
CA ALA A 368 -8.66 4.78 -16.61
C ALA A 368 -9.67 4.15 -17.57
N LYS A 369 -10.09 2.91 -17.32
CA LYS A 369 -11.09 2.18 -18.13
C LYS A 369 -12.49 2.79 -17.95
N ILE A 370 -12.70 4.01 -18.46
CA ILE A 370 -13.90 4.83 -18.25
C ILE A 370 -14.78 4.90 -19.50
N SER A 371 -16.07 5.15 -19.28
CA SER A 371 -17.03 5.34 -20.37
C SER A 371 -16.78 6.63 -21.16
N ASN A 372 -17.31 6.72 -22.39
CA ASN A 372 -17.34 7.94 -23.21
C ASN A 372 -15.96 8.59 -23.47
N LEU A 373 -14.91 7.77 -23.59
CA LEU A 373 -13.52 8.22 -23.77
C LEU A 373 -13.35 9.32 -24.83
N GLY A 374 -13.98 9.18 -25.99
CA GLY A 374 -13.89 10.17 -27.08
C GLY A 374 -14.41 11.56 -26.69
N SER A 375 -15.55 11.63 -25.98
CA SER A 375 -16.11 12.90 -25.50
C SER A 375 -15.22 13.54 -24.43
N ILE A 376 -14.66 12.74 -23.52
CA ILE A 376 -13.77 13.23 -22.46
C ILE A 376 -12.46 13.77 -23.05
N VAL A 377 -11.87 13.04 -24.01
CA VAL A 377 -10.67 13.48 -24.74
C VAL A 377 -10.96 14.77 -25.51
N HIS A 378 -12.09 14.86 -26.20
CA HIS A 378 -12.51 16.10 -26.86
C HIS A 378 -12.63 17.26 -25.87
N ALA A 379 -13.28 17.05 -24.73
CA ALA A 379 -13.44 18.05 -23.69
C ALA A 379 -12.09 18.54 -23.13
N ILE A 380 -11.10 17.65 -22.99
CA ILE A 380 -9.74 18.04 -22.56
C ILE A 380 -9.06 18.92 -23.63
N HIS A 381 -9.21 18.60 -24.91
CA HIS A 381 -8.65 19.41 -26.00
C HIS A 381 -9.34 20.77 -26.14
N SER A 382 -10.67 20.81 -26.06
CA SER A 382 -11.47 22.04 -26.18
C SER A 382 -11.45 22.91 -24.92
N GLY A 383 -11.10 22.33 -23.76
CA GLY A 383 -11.15 23.00 -22.45
C GLY A 383 -12.53 23.01 -21.82
N GLU A 384 -13.53 22.33 -22.39
CA GLU A 384 -14.91 22.28 -21.89
C GLU A 384 -14.99 21.78 -20.44
N PHE A 385 -14.13 20.85 -20.05
CA PHE A 385 -14.08 20.30 -18.69
C PHE A 385 -13.73 21.35 -17.61
N GLU A 386 -13.19 22.50 -18.00
CA GLU A 386 -12.92 23.63 -17.11
C GLU A 386 -14.08 24.64 -17.02
N GLY A 387 -15.20 24.35 -17.67
CA GLY A 387 -16.38 25.21 -17.75
C GLY A 387 -17.05 25.49 -16.40
N GLU A 388 -18.00 26.45 -16.43
CA GLU A 388 -18.69 26.95 -15.23
C GLU A 388 -19.38 25.83 -14.43
N LYS A 389 -19.97 24.84 -15.12
CA LYS A 389 -20.64 23.71 -14.49
C LYS A 389 -19.72 22.91 -13.56
N GLN A 390 -18.53 22.53 -14.04
CA GLN A 390 -17.56 21.73 -13.27
C GLN A 390 -16.91 22.56 -12.17
N ARG A 391 -16.64 23.84 -12.46
CA ARG A 391 -16.16 24.80 -11.45
C ARG A 391 -17.14 24.93 -10.29
N LYS A 392 -18.43 25.17 -10.57
CA LYS A 392 -19.47 25.31 -9.55
C LYS A 392 -19.63 24.04 -8.71
N LYS A 393 -19.60 22.85 -9.33
CA LYS A 393 -19.60 21.56 -8.61
C LYS A 393 -18.42 21.41 -7.64
N LEU A 394 -17.22 21.81 -8.05
CA LEU A 394 -16.03 21.79 -7.19
C LEU A 394 -16.11 22.81 -6.06
N GLU A 395 -16.65 24.01 -6.33
CA GLU A 395 -16.88 25.05 -5.32
C GLU A 395 -17.93 24.58 -4.28
N THR A 396 -19.07 24.04 -4.72
CA THR A 396 -20.12 23.52 -3.84
C THR A 396 -19.61 22.38 -2.95
N SER A 397 -18.93 21.38 -3.52
CA SER A 397 -18.38 20.27 -2.73
C SER A 397 -17.31 20.70 -1.74
N THR A 398 -16.49 21.69 -2.11
CA THR A 398 -15.50 22.26 -1.20
C THR A 398 -16.16 23.04 -0.07
N ALA A 399 -17.21 23.83 -0.37
CA ALA A 399 -18.00 24.52 0.64
C ALA A 399 -18.72 23.55 1.59
N ASP A 400 -19.26 22.44 1.07
CA ASP A 400 -19.87 21.38 1.88
C ASP A 400 -18.85 20.75 2.84
N ALA A 401 -17.61 20.49 2.39
CA ALA A 401 -16.56 19.96 3.24
C ALA A 401 -16.16 20.94 4.36
N VAL A 402 -16.09 22.24 4.05
CA VAL A 402 -15.86 23.30 5.05
C VAL A 402 -17.02 23.35 6.06
N LYS A 403 -18.27 23.35 5.57
CA LYS A 403 -19.48 23.37 6.42
C LYS A 403 -19.55 22.17 7.36
N ARG A 404 -19.08 21.00 6.92
CA ARG A 404 -19.02 19.75 7.72
C ARG A 404 -17.84 19.71 8.70
N GLY A 405 -17.08 20.80 8.84
CA GLY A 405 -16.01 20.89 9.82
C GLY A 405 -14.65 20.34 9.35
N SER A 406 -14.46 20.04 8.06
CA SER A 406 -13.19 19.44 7.60
C SER A 406 -12.02 20.42 7.67
N PRO A 407 -10.93 20.10 8.41
CA PRO A 407 -9.73 20.94 8.43
C PRO A 407 -8.78 20.61 7.26
N GLY A 408 -9.06 19.57 6.48
CA GLY A 408 -8.19 19.12 5.39
C GLY A 408 -8.75 17.94 4.61
N VAL A 409 -7.87 17.13 4.03
CA VAL A 409 -8.21 15.90 3.29
C VAL A 409 -7.24 14.77 3.65
N PRO A 410 -7.62 13.48 3.45
CA PRO A 410 -8.97 13.01 3.12
C PRO A 410 -9.94 13.16 4.31
N GLY A 411 -11.23 13.31 4.04
CA GLY A 411 -12.29 13.34 5.04
C GLY A 411 -13.43 12.42 4.65
N PHE A 412 -13.97 11.69 5.62
CA PHE A 412 -15.06 10.74 5.49
C PHE A 412 -16.28 11.27 6.23
N TRP A 413 -17.38 11.50 5.51
CA TRP A 413 -18.63 11.98 6.09
C TRP A 413 -19.66 10.85 6.09
N ILE A 414 -20.16 10.50 7.28
CA ILE A 414 -21.22 9.50 7.45
C ILE A 414 -22.51 10.26 7.79
N PRO A 415 -23.44 10.44 6.83
CA PRO A 415 -24.62 11.28 7.01
C PRO A 415 -25.64 10.72 8.01
N ASP A 416 -25.66 9.40 8.18
CA ASP A 416 -26.63 8.69 9.02
C ASP A 416 -26.11 8.34 10.41
N GLU A 417 -24.86 8.69 10.75
CA GLU A 417 -24.38 8.52 12.11
C GLU A 417 -25.14 9.45 13.05
N ILE A 418 -25.76 8.87 14.07
CA ILE A 418 -26.29 9.58 15.22
C ILE A 418 -25.29 9.40 16.36
N TRP A 419 -24.91 10.49 17.00
CA TRP A 419 -23.95 10.50 18.09
C TRP A 419 -24.31 11.58 19.11
N THR A 420 -23.81 11.44 20.33
CA THR A 420 -24.01 12.40 21.41
C THR A 420 -22.76 13.24 21.58
N ASP A 421 -22.90 14.56 21.52
CA ASP A 421 -21.79 15.48 21.75
C ASP A 421 -21.43 15.59 23.25
N ARG A 422 -20.38 16.35 23.54
CA ARG A 422 -19.88 16.55 24.91
C ARG A 422 -20.87 17.27 25.83
N ASP A 423 -21.77 18.05 25.25
CA ASP A 423 -22.77 18.85 25.96
C ASP A 423 -24.07 18.02 26.16
N GLY A 424 -24.06 16.75 25.70
CA GLY A 424 -25.17 15.81 25.80
C GLY A 424 -26.19 15.94 24.66
N ALA A 425 -25.93 16.79 23.67
CA ALA A 425 -26.83 16.99 22.54
C ALA A 425 -26.68 15.86 21.52
N ARG A 426 -27.82 15.42 20.96
CA ARG A 426 -27.83 14.43 19.87
C ARG A 426 -27.61 15.10 18.53
N GLU A 427 -26.55 14.68 17.86
CA GLU A 427 -26.13 15.18 16.55
C GLU A 427 -26.36 14.13 15.46
N LYS A 428 -26.59 14.58 14.23
CA LYS A 428 -26.72 13.72 13.05
C LYS A 428 -25.71 14.12 11.97
N GLY A 429 -25.00 13.13 11.47
CA GLY A 429 -23.92 13.29 10.52
C GLY A 429 -22.60 13.54 11.23
N ARG A 430 -21.57 12.79 10.87
CA ARG A 430 -20.25 12.93 11.50
C ARG A 430 -19.11 12.88 10.49
N LEU A 431 -18.08 13.67 10.77
CA LEU A 431 -16.84 13.72 10.01
C LEU A 431 -15.74 12.92 10.72
N TYR A 432 -15.03 12.10 9.95
CA TYR A 432 -13.74 11.54 10.31
C TYR A 432 -12.68 12.05 9.33
N TRP A 433 -11.61 12.67 9.83
CA TRP A 433 -10.54 13.25 9.02
C TRP A 433 -9.25 12.45 9.17
N GLY A 434 -8.63 12.12 8.05
CA GLY A 434 -7.39 11.33 8.00
C GLY A 434 -7.63 9.84 7.70
N GLN A 435 -6.74 9.26 6.91
CA GLN A 435 -6.77 7.84 6.54
C GLN A 435 -6.65 6.90 7.77
N ASP A 436 -5.99 7.38 8.80
CA ASP A 436 -5.77 6.78 10.11
C ASP A 436 -7.03 6.72 10.98
N ARG A 437 -8.15 7.31 10.52
CA ARG A 437 -9.48 7.18 11.17
C ARG A 437 -10.42 6.22 10.45
N MET A 438 -9.95 5.51 9.42
CA MET A 438 -10.73 4.46 8.75
C MET A 438 -11.27 3.36 9.69
N PRO A 439 -10.57 2.93 10.77
CA PRO A 439 -11.16 1.97 11.72
C PRO A 439 -12.46 2.48 12.36
N PHE A 440 -12.56 3.79 12.64
CA PHE A 440 -13.79 4.39 13.18
C PHE A 440 -14.90 4.40 12.13
N VAL A 441 -14.54 4.78 10.89
CA VAL A 441 -15.47 4.75 9.75
C VAL A 441 -16.02 3.34 9.55
N GLU A 442 -15.17 2.31 9.58
CA GLU A 442 -15.59 0.93 9.42
C GLU A 442 -16.51 0.48 10.57
N ALA A 443 -16.15 0.77 11.81
CA ALA A 443 -16.95 0.40 12.97
C ALA A 443 -18.34 1.07 12.97
N VAL A 444 -18.42 2.36 12.65
CA VAL A 444 -19.71 3.07 12.57
C VAL A 444 -20.56 2.54 11.43
N VAL A 445 -19.98 2.28 10.26
CA VAL A 445 -20.72 1.70 9.13
C VAL A 445 -21.27 0.32 9.51
N LEU A 446 -20.49 -0.51 10.20
CA LEU A 446 -20.96 -1.80 10.72
C LEU A 446 -22.06 -1.62 11.77
N ALA A 447 -21.91 -0.65 12.69
CA ALA A 447 -22.94 -0.32 13.68
C ALA A 447 -24.27 0.04 13.00
N LEU A 448 -24.23 0.94 12.01
CA LEU A 448 -25.42 1.34 11.25
C LEU A 448 -26.05 0.18 10.48
N LYS A 449 -25.23 -0.72 9.91
CA LYS A 449 -25.70 -1.93 9.24
C LYS A 449 -26.44 -2.87 10.21
N ASP A 450 -25.97 -2.94 11.46
CA ASP A 450 -26.57 -3.73 12.54
C ASP A 450 -27.74 -3.01 13.24
N GLY A 451 -28.20 -1.87 12.68
CA GLY A 451 -29.30 -1.08 13.23
C GLY A 451 -28.96 -0.32 14.51
N LYS A 452 -27.67 -0.08 14.77
CA LYS A 452 -27.12 0.61 15.94
C LYS A 452 -26.69 2.04 15.60
N SER A 453 -26.55 2.87 16.63
CA SER A 453 -26.00 4.22 16.52
C SER A 453 -24.47 4.26 16.66
N GLY A 454 -23.86 5.41 16.37
CA GLY A 454 -22.43 5.62 16.57
C GLY A 454 -22.00 5.57 18.05
N ASP A 455 -22.93 5.74 18.99
CA ASP A 455 -22.67 5.63 20.43
C ASP A 455 -22.63 4.18 20.93
N GLU A 456 -22.97 3.20 20.07
CA GLU A 456 -23.11 1.79 20.43
C GLU A 456 -22.00 0.91 19.82
N LEU A 457 -20.79 1.45 19.63
CA LEU A 457 -19.67 0.73 19.01
C LEU A 457 -19.34 -0.60 19.70
N SER A 458 -19.53 -0.70 21.02
CA SER A 458 -19.30 -1.94 21.78
C SER A 458 -20.24 -3.08 21.39
N ARG A 459 -21.39 -2.77 20.77
CA ARG A 459 -22.41 -3.73 20.34
C ARG A 459 -22.26 -4.17 18.89
N VAL A 460 -21.24 -3.67 18.19
CA VAL A 460 -20.91 -4.14 16.83
C VAL A 460 -20.51 -5.60 16.89
N SER A 461 -21.05 -6.39 15.96
CA SER A 461 -20.84 -7.85 15.90
C SER A 461 -19.38 -8.28 15.69
N LYS A 462 -18.56 -7.42 15.08
CA LYS A 462 -17.13 -7.64 14.90
C LYS A 462 -16.31 -7.10 16.08
N PRO A 463 -15.26 -7.83 16.52
CA PRO A 463 -14.29 -7.29 17.46
C PRO A 463 -13.62 -6.03 16.89
N LEU A 464 -13.72 -4.90 17.58
CA LEU A 464 -13.22 -3.60 17.09
C LEU A 464 -11.71 -3.60 16.84
N ARG A 465 -10.92 -4.35 17.64
CA ARG A 465 -9.48 -4.52 17.40
C ARG A 465 -9.16 -5.16 16.06
N SER A 466 -10.01 -6.05 15.55
CA SER A 466 -9.80 -6.70 14.24
C SER A 466 -9.85 -5.69 13.08
N LEU A 467 -10.53 -4.54 13.28
CA LEU A 467 -10.65 -3.45 12.31
C LEU A 467 -9.39 -2.57 12.24
N ILE A 468 -8.49 -2.71 13.20
CA ILE A 468 -7.21 -2.00 13.21
C ILE A 468 -6.24 -2.78 12.30
N PRO A 469 -5.71 -2.20 11.21
CA PRO A 469 -4.78 -2.91 10.37
C PRO A 469 -3.53 -3.29 11.17
N ARG A 470 -3.04 -4.53 11.01
CA ARG A 470 -1.83 -5.07 11.66
C ARG A 470 -0.93 -5.73 10.63
N ALA A 471 0.38 -5.52 10.72
CA ALA A 471 1.37 -6.24 9.92
C ALA A 471 1.65 -7.64 10.51
N ILE A 472 1.51 -7.78 11.83
CA ILE A 472 1.58 -9.07 12.53
C ILE A 472 0.31 -9.22 13.36
N HIS A 473 -0.53 -10.19 12.99
CA HIS A 473 -1.84 -10.40 13.62
C HIS A 473 -1.75 -11.12 14.97
N ASN A 474 -0.70 -11.91 15.21
CA ASN A 474 -0.50 -12.51 16.52
C ASN A 474 0.03 -11.48 17.53
N SER A 475 -0.49 -11.53 18.76
CA SER A 475 -0.03 -10.67 19.86
C SER A 475 1.05 -11.38 20.68
N SER A 476 2.14 -11.79 20.03
CA SER A 476 3.21 -12.54 20.69
C SER A 476 4.57 -11.92 20.41
N ILE A 477 5.43 -11.88 21.44
CA ILE A 477 6.83 -11.53 21.26
C ILE A 477 7.56 -12.77 20.71
N PRO A 478 8.43 -12.64 19.67
CA PRO A 478 9.26 -13.74 19.18
C PRO A 478 9.92 -14.54 20.31
N SER A 479 9.83 -15.87 20.23
CA SER A 479 10.05 -16.80 21.35
C SER A 479 11.44 -16.74 21.97
N ASN A 480 12.44 -16.23 21.25
CA ASN A 480 13.83 -16.11 21.70
C ASN A 480 14.20 -14.72 22.26
N SER A 481 13.21 -13.84 22.47
CA SER A 481 13.43 -12.43 22.78
C SER A 481 12.51 -11.87 23.87
N GLU A 482 12.99 -10.77 24.45
CA GLU A 482 12.26 -9.87 25.34
C GLU A 482 12.19 -8.48 24.69
N VAL A 483 11.18 -7.71 25.08
CA VAL A 483 10.92 -6.37 24.53
C VAL A 483 10.83 -5.37 25.67
N LYS A 484 11.47 -4.22 25.49
CA LYS A 484 11.29 -3.05 26.37
C LYS A 484 10.64 -1.92 25.57
N LEU A 485 9.53 -1.41 26.08
CA LEU A 485 8.79 -0.27 25.53
C LEU A 485 9.05 0.95 26.41
N GLU A 486 9.76 1.95 25.92
CA GLU A 486 9.79 3.26 26.58
C GLU A 486 8.54 4.05 26.21
N PHE A 487 7.80 4.52 27.22
CA PHE A 487 6.66 5.41 27.09
C PHE A 487 7.03 6.80 27.61
N TRP A 488 7.22 7.74 26.68
CA TRP A 488 7.60 9.13 26.96
C TRP A 488 6.37 10.01 27.07
N TYR A 489 6.23 10.71 28.21
CA TYR A 489 4.99 11.42 28.53
C TYR A 489 5.18 12.68 29.39
N ASP A 490 4.14 13.51 29.37
CA ASP A 490 3.91 14.62 30.28
C ASP A 490 2.41 14.64 30.62
N PHE A 491 2.05 14.89 31.89
CA PHE A 491 0.66 14.95 32.35
C PHE A 491 -0.14 16.08 31.69
N SER A 492 0.52 17.04 31.04
CA SER A 492 -0.11 18.17 30.35
C SER A 492 -0.75 17.81 29.01
N SER A 493 -0.51 16.60 28.49
CA SER A 493 -1.05 16.17 27.20
C SER A 493 -2.27 15.25 27.34
N PRO A 494 -3.44 15.62 26.78
CA PRO A 494 -4.62 14.76 26.77
C PRO A 494 -4.43 13.53 25.89
N TRP A 495 -3.53 13.59 24.91
CA TRP A 495 -3.18 12.44 24.06
C TRP A 495 -2.25 11.47 24.78
N ALA A 496 -1.38 11.97 25.66
CA ALA A 496 -0.53 11.11 26.48
C ALA A 496 -1.36 10.37 27.54
N PHE A 497 -2.42 11.00 28.07
CA PHE A 497 -3.41 10.33 28.92
C PHE A 497 -4.04 9.13 28.19
N LEU A 498 -4.55 9.33 26.97
CA LEU A 498 -5.10 8.21 26.17
C LEU A 498 -4.06 7.13 25.86
N GLY A 499 -2.82 7.50 25.52
CA GLY A 499 -1.76 6.51 25.32
C GLY A 499 -1.45 5.70 26.58
N TRP A 500 -1.45 6.37 27.75
CA TRP A 500 -1.21 5.74 29.04
C TRP A 500 -2.31 4.75 29.43
N THR A 501 -3.60 5.07 29.18
CA THR A 501 -4.70 4.16 29.51
C THR A 501 -4.62 2.82 28.76
N GLN A 502 -3.90 2.76 27.64
CA GLN A 502 -3.73 1.53 26.85
C GLN A 502 -2.54 0.66 27.28
N LEU A 503 -1.64 1.14 28.15
CA LEU A 503 -0.44 0.38 28.54
C LEU A 503 -0.77 -0.92 29.28
N ALA A 504 -1.82 -0.91 30.12
CA ALA A 504 -2.27 -2.12 30.83
C ALA A 504 -2.75 -3.19 29.83
N SER A 505 -3.54 -2.80 28.84
CA SER A 505 -3.98 -3.69 27.76
C SER A 505 -2.81 -4.25 26.95
N LEU A 506 -1.80 -3.43 26.62
CA LEU A 506 -0.57 -3.90 25.98
C LEU A 506 0.16 -4.95 26.82
N GLN A 507 0.34 -4.69 28.13
CA GLN A 507 0.99 -5.61 29.06
C GLN A 507 0.25 -6.95 29.14
N ARG A 508 -1.09 -6.93 29.26
CA ARG A 508 -1.92 -8.15 29.28
C ARG A 508 -1.76 -8.97 27.99
N ARG A 509 -1.73 -8.31 26.84
CA ARG A 509 -1.68 -8.98 25.53
C ARG A 509 -0.33 -9.59 25.20
N PHE A 510 0.78 -8.92 25.54
CA PHE A 510 2.13 -9.40 25.21
C PHE A 510 2.82 -10.15 26.37
N GLY A 511 2.23 -10.12 27.57
CA GLY A 511 2.68 -10.86 28.74
C GLY A 511 3.97 -10.31 29.37
N GLU A 512 4.55 -11.08 30.30
CA GLU A 512 5.66 -10.65 31.16
C GLU A 512 6.97 -10.32 30.40
N ARG A 513 7.11 -10.79 29.15
CA ARG A 513 8.28 -10.49 28.30
C ARG A 513 8.26 -9.07 27.73
N LEU A 514 7.16 -8.34 27.89
CA LEU A 514 7.08 -6.91 27.62
C LEU A 514 7.39 -6.14 28.90
N GLN A 515 8.49 -5.39 28.91
CA GLN A 515 8.83 -4.43 29.96
C GLN A 515 8.43 -3.02 29.53
N ILE A 516 7.53 -2.36 30.24
CA ILE A 516 7.16 -0.96 29.97
C ILE A 516 7.94 -0.03 30.90
N ASP A 517 8.75 0.86 30.33
CA ASP A 517 9.54 1.88 31.04
C ASP A 517 8.88 3.26 30.90
N MET A 518 8.45 3.81 32.04
CA MET A 518 7.78 5.11 32.11
C MET A 518 8.80 6.24 32.14
N LYS A 519 8.77 7.11 31.11
CA LYS A 519 9.73 8.21 30.91
C LYS A 519 9.05 9.58 31.03
N PRO A 520 8.81 10.10 32.25
CA PRO A 520 8.30 11.45 32.43
C PRO A 520 9.39 12.49 32.07
N PHE A 521 9.00 13.51 31.33
CA PHE A 521 9.86 14.68 31.05
C PHE A 521 9.01 15.95 30.92
N LEU A 522 9.65 17.12 30.84
CA LEU A 522 8.94 18.40 30.82
C LEU A 522 8.70 18.90 29.38
N LEU A 523 7.49 18.65 28.86
CA LEU A 523 7.11 18.94 27.48
C LEU A 523 7.22 20.43 27.13
N GLY A 524 6.83 21.31 28.05
CA GLY A 524 6.89 22.76 27.84
C GLY A 524 8.32 23.29 27.66
N ILE A 525 9.33 22.63 28.24
CA ILE A 525 10.74 22.98 28.00
C ILE A 525 11.21 22.41 26.67
N LEU A 526 10.85 21.16 26.35
CA LEU A 526 11.13 20.59 25.03
C LEU A 526 10.61 21.49 23.91
N PHE A 527 9.35 21.94 23.96
CA PHE A 527 8.77 22.83 22.96
C PHE A 527 9.56 24.12 22.78
N ARG A 528 9.95 24.77 23.88
CA ARG A 528 10.80 25.96 23.83
C ARG A 528 12.13 25.69 23.14
N GLU A 529 12.77 24.56 23.44
CA GLU A 529 14.10 24.22 22.94
C GLU A 529 14.11 23.80 21.47
N ILE A 530 13.03 23.17 20.97
CA ILE A 530 12.91 22.77 19.56
C ILE A 530 12.19 23.82 18.71
N GLY A 531 11.83 24.98 19.29
CA GLY A 531 11.10 26.04 18.59
C GLY A 531 9.65 25.70 18.24
N ALA A 532 9.01 24.81 19.00
CA ALA A 532 7.58 24.54 18.87
C ALA A 532 6.74 25.56 19.66
N PRO A 533 5.50 25.88 19.23
CA PRO A 533 4.60 26.71 20.01
C PRO A 533 4.28 26.06 21.37
N ASN A 534 4.42 26.82 22.46
CA ASN A 534 4.09 26.33 23.81
C ASN A 534 2.59 25.98 23.96
N LEU A 535 1.71 26.63 23.19
CA LEU A 535 0.32 26.20 22.97
C LEU A 535 0.13 25.82 21.49
N PRO A 536 0.33 24.54 21.12
CA PRO A 536 0.12 24.08 19.74
C PRO A 536 -1.29 24.37 19.21
N MET A 537 -2.31 24.32 20.08
CA MET A 537 -3.69 24.59 19.71
C MET A 537 -3.93 26.05 19.29
N ALA A 538 -3.22 27.01 19.88
CA ALA A 538 -3.35 28.42 19.51
C ALA A 538 -2.75 28.73 18.13
N ALA A 539 -1.87 27.84 17.63
CA ALA A 539 -1.18 27.99 16.36
C ALA A 539 -1.91 27.31 15.17
N ILE A 540 -3.15 26.84 15.36
CA ILE A 540 -3.95 26.19 14.31
C ILE A 540 -5.34 26.83 14.19
N SER A 541 -6.00 26.61 13.04
CA SER A 541 -7.33 27.15 12.76
C SER A 541 -8.37 26.65 13.77
N GLU A 542 -9.42 27.46 13.99
CA GLU A 542 -10.56 27.08 14.84
C GLU A 542 -11.18 25.75 14.41
N GLN A 543 -11.37 25.58 13.10
CA GLN A 543 -11.89 24.34 12.51
C GLN A 543 -11.06 23.12 12.92
N LYS A 544 -9.73 23.21 12.82
CA LYS A 544 -8.83 22.13 13.24
C LYS A 544 -8.85 21.91 14.75
N ARG A 545 -8.95 22.98 15.55
CA ARG A 545 -9.11 22.86 17.01
C ARG A 545 -10.38 22.10 17.38
N ASN A 546 -11.50 22.44 16.74
CA ASN A 546 -12.79 21.80 16.99
C ASN A 546 -12.75 20.32 16.58
N TYR A 547 -12.21 20.01 15.40
CA TYR A 547 -12.01 18.62 14.97
C TYR A 547 -11.11 17.84 15.93
N MET A 548 -10.00 18.41 16.41
CA MET A 548 -9.12 17.71 17.36
C MET A 548 -9.80 17.34 18.69
N ARG A 549 -10.78 18.12 19.15
CA ARG A 549 -11.59 17.74 20.32
C ARG A 549 -12.56 16.60 19.99
N LEU A 550 -13.20 16.67 18.82
CA LEU A 550 -14.06 15.59 18.32
C LEU A 550 -13.28 14.28 18.20
N ASP A 551 -12.09 14.32 17.59
CA ASP A 551 -11.20 13.19 17.38
C ASP A 551 -10.71 12.58 18.70
N HIS A 552 -10.45 13.42 19.72
CA HIS A 552 -10.10 12.95 21.05
C HIS A 552 -11.27 12.18 21.69
N GLY A 553 -12.50 12.72 21.60
CA GLY A 553 -13.71 12.04 22.03
C GLY A 553 -13.97 10.72 21.28
N ASP A 554 -13.65 10.68 19.98
CA ASP A 554 -13.70 9.45 19.18
C ASP A 554 -12.77 8.37 19.71
N TRP A 555 -11.55 8.73 20.12
CA TRP A 555 -10.62 7.78 20.74
C TRP A 555 -11.07 7.32 22.13
N VAL A 556 -11.64 8.20 22.95
CA VAL A 556 -12.25 7.81 24.24
C VAL A 556 -13.37 6.78 23.99
N ARG A 557 -14.29 7.10 23.07
CA ARG A 557 -15.39 6.21 22.66
C ARG A 557 -14.87 4.87 22.15
N TRP A 558 -13.84 4.88 21.31
CA TRP A 558 -13.21 3.70 20.73
C TRP A 558 -12.60 2.78 21.80
N TRP A 559 -11.77 3.32 22.68
CA TRP A 559 -11.09 2.53 23.71
C TRP A 559 -12.06 1.98 24.75
N ASN A 560 -13.08 2.75 25.14
CA ASN A 560 -14.14 2.25 26.01
C ASN A 560 -14.95 1.13 25.34
N ALA A 561 -15.25 1.26 24.06
CA ALA A 561 -15.98 0.21 23.33
C ALA A 561 -15.16 -1.09 23.21
N ILE A 562 -13.86 -1.00 22.97
CA ILE A 562 -12.94 -2.16 23.01
C ILE A 562 -12.91 -2.78 24.41
N ASN A 563 -12.79 -1.96 25.46
CA ASN A 563 -12.77 -2.46 26.84
C ASN A 563 -14.03 -3.28 27.15
N VAL A 564 -15.21 -2.79 26.75
CA VAL A 564 -16.48 -3.52 26.90
C VAL A 564 -16.47 -4.83 26.12
N GLN A 565 -16.02 -4.84 24.85
CA GLN A 565 -15.95 -6.07 24.05
C GLN A 565 -14.96 -7.11 24.62
N GLU A 566 -13.94 -6.68 25.37
CA GLU A 566 -12.96 -7.55 26.03
C GLU A 566 -13.39 -7.99 27.44
N GLY A 567 -14.60 -7.65 27.89
CA GLY A 567 -15.10 -8.02 29.21
C GLY A 567 -14.65 -7.08 30.35
N GLU A 568 -14.43 -5.81 30.02
CA GLU A 568 -14.06 -4.73 30.96
C GLU A 568 -12.82 -5.02 31.85
N PRO A 569 -11.71 -5.53 31.28
CA PRO A 569 -10.51 -5.84 32.06
C PRO A 569 -9.79 -4.61 32.60
N ASP A 570 -10.01 -3.43 32.00
CA ASP A 570 -9.39 -2.18 32.37
C ASP A 570 -10.46 -1.17 32.86
N LYS A 571 -10.06 -0.14 33.63
CA LYS A 571 -11.00 0.91 34.05
C LYS A 571 -11.45 1.74 32.84
N THR A 572 -12.75 1.97 32.72
CA THR A 572 -13.34 2.89 31.73
C THR A 572 -12.64 4.24 31.73
N VAL A 573 -12.31 4.72 30.55
CA VAL A 573 -11.72 6.04 30.34
C VAL A 573 -12.83 7.06 30.49
N ASP A 574 -12.86 7.72 31.64
CA ASP A 574 -13.61 8.96 31.81
C ASP A 574 -12.71 10.12 31.37
N PHE A 575 -13.25 11.15 30.75
CA PHE A 575 -12.41 12.24 30.24
C PHE A 575 -13.10 13.60 30.35
N TYR A 576 -12.38 14.53 30.97
CA TYR A 576 -12.73 15.93 31.08
C TYR A 576 -11.61 16.78 30.49
N TRP A 577 -11.97 17.70 29.59
CA TRP A 577 -11.01 18.63 29.04
C TRP A 577 -10.65 19.69 30.08
N ALA A 578 -9.38 19.74 30.50
CA ALA A 578 -8.93 20.64 31.55
C ALA A 578 -9.38 22.11 31.33
N ASP A 579 -10.03 22.71 32.33
CA ASP A 579 -10.48 24.11 32.28
C ASP A 579 -9.30 25.07 32.13
N ASN A 580 -8.21 24.77 32.86
CA ASN A 580 -6.96 25.52 32.82
C ASN A 580 -5.93 24.76 31.96
N PHE A 581 -5.93 25.04 30.66
CA PHE A 581 -5.02 24.39 29.70
C PHE A 581 -4.01 25.39 29.10
N PRO A 582 -2.71 25.04 28.99
CA PRO A 582 -2.09 23.76 29.37
C PRO A 582 -1.89 23.60 30.88
N ILE A 583 -2.00 22.36 31.37
CA ILE A 583 -1.71 22.04 32.78
C ILE A 583 -0.21 22.24 33.02
N ARG A 584 0.16 22.98 34.06
CA ARG A 584 1.56 23.14 34.48
C ARG A 584 1.97 21.96 35.36
N THR A 585 2.88 21.12 34.88
CA THR A 585 3.19 19.79 35.45
C THR A 585 4.54 19.58 36.16
N PRO A 586 5.46 20.55 36.38
CA PRO A 586 6.74 20.23 37.03
C PRO A 586 6.62 19.53 38.38
N SER A 587 5.72 19.97 39.28
CA SER A 587 5.53 19.29 40.59
C SER A 587 4.97 17.88 40.42
N VAL A 588 3.98 17.70 39.54
CA VAL A 588 3.35 16.40 39.23
C VAL A 588 4.37 15.40 38.67
N LEU A 589 5.18 15.81 37.69
CA LEU A 589 6.23 14.98 37.10
C LEU A 589 7.28 14.55 38.12
N ARG A 590 7.66 15.45 39.04
CA ARG A 590 8.63 15.15 40.09
C ARG A 590 8.06 14.21 41.15
N VAL A 591 6.76 14.28 41.44
CA VAL A 591 6.09 13.28 42.29
C VAL A 591 6.13 11.90 41.62
N ALA A 592 5.85 11.81 40.32
CA ALA A 592 5.96 10.55 39.58
C ALA A 592 7.39 9.97 39.57
N LEU A 593 8.43 10.82 39.56
CA LEU A 593 9.82 10.37 39.71
C LEU A 593 10.14 9.83 41.11
N VAL A 594 9.50 10.38 42.16
CA VAL A 594 9.69 9.92 43.54
C VAL A 594 8.92 8.62 43.81
N LYS A 595 7.73 8.49 43.23
CA LYS A 595 6.81 7.36 43.38
C LYS A 595 6.10 7.05 42.06
N PRO A 596 6.71 6.20 41.20
CA PRO A 596 6.13 5.82 39.91
C PRO A 596 4.75 5.16 40.01
N GLU A 597 4.43 4.52 41.14
CA GLU A 597 3.13 3.89 41.38
C GLU A 597 1.95 4.89 41.41
N LEU A 598 2.24 6.19 41.56
CA LEU A 598 1.21 7.24 41.61
C LEU A 598 0.78 7.76 40.24
N VAL A 599 1.35 7.27 39.14
CA VAL A 599 1.06 7.80 37.80
C VAL A 599 -0.43 7.70 37.45
N ASP A 600 -1.11 6.61 37.82
CA ASP A 600 -2.57 6.46 37.62
C ASP A 600 -3.35 7.57 38.34
N LEU A 601 -3.11 7.72 39.64
CA LEU A 601 -3.74 8.75 40.48
C LEU A 601 -3.53 10.16 39.89
N LEU A 602 -2.30 10.49 39.49
CA LEU A 602 -1.94 11.81 38.98
C LEU A 602 -2.58 12.09 37.61
N TYR A 603 -2.61 11.11 36.71
CA TYR A 603 -3.27 11.27 35.40
C TYR A 603 -4.77 11.48 35.55
N ARG A 604 -5.43 10.69 36.40
CA ARG A 604 -6.87 10.79 36.64
C ARG A 604 -7.25 12.07 37.37
N ALA A 605 -6.41 12.56 38.27
CA ALA A 605 -6.61 13.86 38.89
C ALA A 605 -6.61 15.00 37.85
N CYS A 606 -5.71 14.94 36.86
CA CYS A 606 -5.67 15.91 35.76
C CYS A 606 -6.87 15.78 34.80
N TRP A 607 -7.17 14.59 34.31
CA TRP A 607 -8.02 14.39 33.13
C TRP A 607 -9.38 13.73 33.38
N GLU A 608 -9.62 13.16 34.56
CA GLU A 608 -10.96 12.66 34.95
C GLU A 608 -11.62 13.63 35.92
N ARG A 609 -10.86 14.12 36.89
CA ARG A 609 -11.36 14.98 37.97
C ARG A 609 -11.21 16.48 37.69
N ASN A 610 -10.57 16.86 36.58
CA ASN A 610 -10.34 18.25 36.18
C ASN A 610 -9.72 19.12 37.29
N LEU A 611 -8.76 18.56 38.04
CA LEU A 611 -8.12 19.29 39.12
C LEU A 611 -6.95 20.15 38.60
N ASP A 612 -6.81 21.34 39.18
CA ASP A 612 -5.64 22.20 38.94
C ASP A 612 -4.40 21.67 39.68
N MET A 613 -3.82 20.62 39.10
CA MET A 613 -2.64 19.92 39.62
C MET A 613 -1.34 20.75 39.57
N SER A 614 -1.43 22.02 39.15
CA SER A 614 -0.31 22.95 39.23
C SER A 614 -0.10 23.55 40.63
N LYS A 615 -1.13 23.48 41.48
CA LYS A 615 -1.12 23.97 42.87
C LYS A 615 -0.63 22.89 43.82
N ASP A 616 0.36 23.21 44.64
CA ASP A 616 0.95 22.26 45.59
C ASP A 616 -0.06 21.81 46.66
N GLU A 617 -1.05 22.66 47.00
CA GLU A 617 -2.14 22.33 47.93
C GLU A 617 -3.07 21.26 47.35
N VAL A 618 -3.46 21.40 46.07
CA VAL A 618 -4.32 20.43 45.37
C VAL A 618 -3.58 19.11 45.18
N LEU A 619 -2.32 19.16 44.73
CA LEU A 619 -1.48 17.97 44.63
C LEU A 619 -1.34 17.25 45.98
N SER A 620 -1.12 18.00 47.07
CA SER A 620 -1.00 17.42 48.40
C SER A 620 -2.31 16.81 48.90
N ALA A 621 -3.44 17.44 48.60
CA ALA A 621 -4.77 16.92 48.93
C ALA A 621 -5.04 15.59 48.20
N VAL A 622 -4.79 15.51 46.89
CA VAL A 622 -4.94 14.29 46.09
C VAL A 622 -4.06 13.15 46.62
N LEU A 623 -2.81 13.45 46.98
CA LEU A 623 -1.90 12.46 47.57
C LEU A 623 -2.38 11.96 48.94
N SER A 624 -2.88 12.87 49.78
CA SER A 624 -3.37 12.52 51.12
C SER A 624 -4.67 11.74 51.07
N GLU A 625 -5.58 12.09 50.15
CA GLU A 625 -6.83 11.38 49.86
C GLU A 625 -6.55 9.92 49.47
N ALA A 626 -5.49 9.68 48.70
CA ALA A 626 -5.03 8.34 48.33
C ALA A 626 -4.23 7.61 49.45
N GLY A 627 -4.16 8.18 50.67
CA GLY A 627 -3.49 7.57 51.81
C GLY A 627 -1.96 7.69 51.84
N HIS A 628 -1.39 8.62 51.06
CA HIS A 628 0.06 8.84 51.03
C HIS A 628 0.50 10.04 51.89
N ASP A 629 1.72 9.97 52.44
CA ASP A 629 2.35 11.12 53.12
C ASP A 629 2.77 12.18 52.09
N ALA A 630 1.82 13.06 51.77
CA ALA A 630 1.99 14.13 50.82
C ALA A 630 3.17 15.05 51.17
N LYS A 631 3.35 15.38 52.46
CA LYS A 631 4.43 16.27 52.92
C LYS A 631 5.80 15.69 52.60
N SER A 632 6.02 14.42 52.92
CA SER A 632 7.29 13.72 52.63
C SER A 632 7.55 13.60 51.13
N ILE A 633 6.52 13.22 50.35
CA ILE A 633 6.63 13.05 48.89
C ILE A 633 6.94 14.37 48.21
N VAL A 634 6.19 15.44 48.49
CA VAL A 634 6.38 16.76 47.88
C VAL A 634 7.75 17.34 48.27
N LYS A 635 8.20 17.14 49.52
CA LYS A 635 9.56 17.52 49.94
C LYS A 635 10.64 16.82 49.11
N LYS A 636 10.53 15.50 48.91
CA LYS A 636 11.45 14.72 48.07
C LYS A 636 11.39 15.16 46.61
N ALA A 637 10.21 15.39 46.06
CA ALA A 637 9.99 15.86 44.69
C ALA A 637 10.61 17.24 44.44
N ASN A 638 10.71 18.06 45.48
CA ASN A 638 11.34 19.38 45.43
C ASN A 638 12.87 19.37 45.69
N SER A 639 13.46 18.21 46.00
CA SER A 639 14.91 18.07 46.18
C SER A 639 15.69 18.37 44.91
N GLN A 640 16.94 18.83 45.07
CA GLN A 640 17.81 19.14 43.93
C GLN A 640 18.07 17.91 43.06
N LYS A 641 18.18 16.72 43.66
CA LYS A 641 18.37 15.44 42.94
C LYS A 641 17.23 15.19 41.94
N ILE A 642 15.97 15.27 42.38
CA ILE A 642 14.81 15.00 41.52
C ILE A 642 14.62 16.10 40.46
N LYS A 643 14.90 17.36 40.81
CA LYS A 643 14.90 18.46 39.84
C LYS A 643 15.97 18.26 38.75
N ALA A 644 17.16 17.78 39.12
CA ALA A 644 18.22 17.48 38.18
C ALA A 644 17.88 16.28 37.27
N ASP A 645 17.29 15.21 37.83
CA ASP A 645 16.80 14.06 37.06
C ASP A 645 15.75 14.46 36.01
N LEU A 646 14.74 15.25 36.38
CA LEU A 646 13.75 15.73 35.42
C LEU A 646 14.36 16.58 34.29
N ARG A 647 15.37 17.41 34.60
CA ARG A 647 16.10 18.18 33.57
C ARG A 647 16.90 17.25 32.66
N ALA A 648 17.60 16.27 33.21
CA ALA A 648 18.37 15.29 32.44
C ALA A 648 17.48 14.50 31.48
N ARG A 649 16.30 14.06 31.91
CA ARG A 649 15.31 13.37 31.06
C ARG A 649 14.73 14.27 29.96
N THR A 650 14.55 15.56 30.27
CA THR A 650 14.10 16.54 29.27
C THR A 650 15.17 16.77 28.19
N GLN A 651 16.44 16.82 28.60
CA GLN A 651 17.57 16.88 27.68
C GLN A 651 17.67 15.58 26.85
N GLU A 652 17.52 14.41 27.47
CA GLU A 652 17.51 13.11 26.79
C GLU A 652 16.39 13.03 25.74
N ALA A 653 15.18 13.52 26.04
CA ALA A 653 14.07 13.57 25.10
C ALA A 653 14.42 14.42 23.86
N LYS A 654 15.07 15.57 24.07
CA LYS A 654 15.52 16.45 22.98
C LYS A 654 16.61 15.78 22.15
N ASP A 655 17.62 15.21 22.79
CA ASP A 655 18.75 14.56 22.12
C ASP A 655 18.30 13.33 21.32
N THR A 656 17.26 12.65 21.80
CA THR A 656 16.60 11.54 21.10
C THR A 656 15.77 12.02 19.89
N GLY A 657 15.46 13.31 19.79
CA GLY A 657 14.66 13.88 18.70
C GLY A 657 13.15 13.75 18.90
N ILE A 658 12.68 13.64 20.14
CA ILE A 658 11.24 13.65 20.46
C ILE A 658 10.65 15.02 20.13
N CYS A 659 9.49 15.04 19.46
CA CYS A 659 8.78 16.27 19.10
C CYS A 659 7.47 16.51 19.87
N GLY A 660 7.07 15.57 20.73
CA GLY A 660 5.81 15.63 21.47
C GLY A 660 5.53 14.34 22.26
N VAL A 661 4.33 14.26 22.85
CA VAL A 661 3.89 13.12 23.66
C VAL A 661 2.46 12.68 23.33
N PRO A 662 2.12 11.39 23.46
CA PRO A 662 3.01 10.30 23.87
C PRO A 662 3.99 9.95 22.75
N THR A 663 5.20 9.52 23.12
CA THR A 663 6.17 8.94 22.19
C THR A 663 6.63 7.59 22.70
N TYR A 664 6.73 6.62 21.81
CA TYR A 664 7.13 5.25 22.10
C TYR A 664 8.47 4.93 21.45
N ARG A 665 9.31 4.17 22.16
CA ARG A 665 10.50 3.51 21.59
C ARG A 665 10.48 2.05 21.98
N VAL A 666 10.61 1.18 20.99
CA VAL A 666 10.62 -0.27 21.19
C VAL A 666 12.04 -0.77 21.13
N PHE A 667 12.45 -1.58 22.09
CA PHE A 667 13.76 -2.21 22.15
C PHE A 667 13.59 -3.71 22.27
N ARG A 668 14.53 -4.46 21.71
CA ARG A 668 14.56 -5.91 21.76
C ARG A 668 15.93 -6.39 22.20
N ARG A 669 15.95 -7.47 22.96
CA ARG A 669 17.16 -8.28 23.23
C ARG A 669 16.81 -9.75 23.14
N LYS A 670 17.80 -10.59 22.80
CA LYS A 670 17.67 -12.05 22.96
C LYS A 670 18.01 -12.42 24.40
N PHE A 671 17.49 -13.55 24.91
CA PHE A 671 17.70 -13.96 26.33
C PHE A 671 19.17 -14.05 26.78
N ARG A 672 20.11 -14.22 25.86
CA ARG A 672 21.55 -14.31 26.15
C ARG A 672 22.31 -13.01 25.88
N GLU A 673 21.64 -11.98 25.38
CA GLU A 673 22.23 -10.68 25.08
C GLU A 673 21.89 -9.70 26.22
N GLN A 674 22.89 -8.99 26.73
CA GLN A 674 22.67 -7.98 27.77
C GLN A 674 22.17 -6.64 27.20
N GLU A 675 22.51 -6.36 25.94
CA GLU A 675 22.26 -5.07 25.30
C GLU A 675 20.85 -4.98 24.71
N TRP A 676 20.17 -3.87 25.01
CA TRP A 676 18.89 -3.51 24.38
C TRP A 676 19.14 -2.81 23.04
N LYS A 677 18.59 -3.34 21.95
CA LYS A 677 18.67 -2.73 20.63
C LYS A 677 17.33 -2.14 20.25
N GLN A 678 17.31 -0.87 19.84
CA GLN A 678 16.08 -0.24 19.38
C GLN A 678 15.58 -0.95 18.11
N THR A 679 14.30 -1.32 18.09
CA THR A 679 13.61 -1.92 16.95
C THR A 679 12.74 -0.85 16.30
N GLY A 680 13.02 -0.55 15.04
CA GLY A 680 12.34 0.53 14.32
C GLY A 680 12.72 1.93 14.82
N ASP A 681 11.93 2.91 14.39
CA ASP A 681 12.09 4.32 14.72
C ASP A 681 11.10 4.77 15.81
N LEU A 682 11.21 6.02 16.27
CA LEU A 682 10.26 6.69 17.15
C LEU A 682 8.83 6.60 16.58
N VAL A 683 7.90 6.22 17.46
CA VAL A 683 6.46 6.25 17.17
C VAL A 683 5.82 7.34 18.01
N TRP A 684 5.28 8.36 17.38
CA TRP A 684 4.69 9.53 18.05
C TRP A 684 3.17 9.54 17.85
N GLY A 685 2.42 9.66 18.95
CA GLY A 685 0.95 9.67 18.95
C GLY A 685 0.34 8.37 19.46
N GLN A 686 -0.77 8.47 20.19
CA GLN A 686 -1.53 7.31 20.67
C GLN A 686 -2.30 6.60 19.55
N ASP A 687 -2.56 7.32 18.46
CA ASP A 687 -3.18 6.82 17.24
C ASP A 687 -2.28 5.92 16.39
N GLU A 688 -1.00 5.80 16.75
CA GLU A 688 -0.04 4.87 16.14
C GLU A 688 0.24 3.65 17.04
N LEU A 689 -0.60 3.37 18.05
CA LEU A 689 -0.43 2.21 18.94
C LEU A 689 -0.38 0.87 18.18
N ASN A 690 -1.07 0.75 17.05
CA ASN A 690 -1.00 -0.44 16.20
C ASN A 690 0.41 -0.67 15.60
N VAL A 691 1.16 0.39 15.34
CA VAL A 691 2.57 0.31 14.94
C VAL A 691 3.44 -0.15 16.12
N VAL A 692 3.16 0.36 17.32
CA VAL A 692 3.85 -0.09 18.54
C VAL A 692 3.63 -1.59 18.77
N GLU A 693 2.38 -2.05 18.63
CA GLU A 693 2.04 -3.48 18.72
C GLU A 693 2.79 -4.33 17.68
N ASP A 694 2.87 -3.88 16.43
CA ASP A 694 3.63 -4.58 15.38
C ASP A 694 5.13 -4.66 15.70
N LEU A 695 5.74 -3.57 16.18
CA LEU A 695 7.16 -3.56 16.57
C LEU A 695 7.44 -4.49 17.75
N ILE A 696 6.55 -4.55 18.75
CA ILE A 696 6.62 -5.50 19.86
C ILE A 696 6.51 -6.94 19.34
N ALA A 697 5.60 -7.19 18.41
CA ALA A 697 5.37 -8.49 17.78
C ALA A 697 6.51 -8.94 16.84
N GLY A 698 7.49 -8.07 16.55
CA GLY A 698 8.68 -8.42 15.77
C GLY A 698 8.66 -7.93 14.33
N TRP A 699 7.82 -6.97 14.00
CA TRP A 699 7.81 -6.35 12.68
C TRP A 699 9.14 -5.61 12.44
N ASP A 700 9.86 -6.04 11.41
CA ASP A 700 11.17 -5.52 11.01
C ASP A 700 11.08 -4.56 9.82
N GLY A 701 9.86 -4.17 9.43
CA GLY A 701 9.60 -3.41 8.22
C GLY A 701 9.38 -4.25 6.97
N SER A 702 9.36 -5.58 7.10
CA SER A 702 8.83 -6.53 6.10
C SER A 702 7.40 -6.96 6.48
N GLY A 703 6.52 -7.13 5.49
CA GLY A 703 5.09 -7.42 5.72
C GLY A 703 4.18 -6.20 5.62
N ILE A 704 2.99 -6.43 5.07
CA ILE A 704 1.98 -5.41 4.77
C ILE A 704 0.83 -5.56 5.76
N ALA A 705 0.42 -4.45 6.37
CA ALA A 705 -0.67 -4.41 7.31
C ALA A 705 -2.02 -4.55 6.63
N SER A 706 -2.81 -5.51 7.12
CA SER A 706 -4.18 -5.77 6.69
C SER A 706 -5.14 -5.75 7.88
N VAL A 707 -6.42 -5.55 7.59
CA VAL A 707 -7.52 -5.84 8.54
C VAL A 707 -7.71 -7.35 8.57
N GLU A 708 -8.00 -7.92 9.74
CA GLU A 708 -8.25 -9.36 9.84
C GLU A 708 -9.59 -9.71 9.16
N ASP A 709 -9.54 -10.52 8.11
CA ASP A 709 -10.76 -11.05 7.51
C ASP A 709 -11.28 -12.20 8.38
N ALA A 710 -12.52 -12.09 8.84
CA ALA A 710 -13.19 -13.05 9.73
C ALA A 710 -13.28 -14.50 9.22
N VAL A 711 -12.75 -14.78 8.01
CA VAL A 711 -12.70 -16.12 7.41
C VAL A 711 -11.41 -16.87 7.79
N ALA A 712 -10.36 -16.18 8.26
CA ALA A 712 -9.06 -16.81 8.55
C ALA A 712 -8.92 -17.34 9.99
N SER A 713 -9.68 -16.81 10.96
CA SER A 713 -9.51 -17.15 12.38
C SER A 713 -10.18 -18.47 12.81
N ALA A 714 -11.03 -19.07 11.98
CA ALA A 714 -11.68 -20.35 12.25
C ALA A 714 -10.75 -21.58 12.16
N HIS A 715 -9.48 -21.41 11.76
CA HIS A 715 -8.52 -22.51 11.64
C HIS A 715 -7.31 -22.43 12.58
N ALA A 716 -7.24 -21.40 13.43
CA ALA A 716 -6.10 -21.20 14.34
C ALA A 716 -6.41 -21.45 15.83
N SER A 717 -7.62 -21.87 16.19
CA SER A 717 -8.01 -22.09 17.59
C SER A 717 -8.84 -23.36 17.77
N ALA A 718 -8.20 -24.52 17.69
CA ALA A 718 -8.71 -25.73 18.32
C ALA A 718 -7.52 -26.47 18.96
N PRO A 719 -7.40 -26.50 20.30
CA PRO A 719 -6.44 -27.38 20.95
C PRO A 719 -6.84 -28.83 20.65
N GLY A 720 -5.88 -29.62 20.19
CA GLY A 720 -6.07 -31.04 19.92
C GLY A 720 -6.57 -31.77 21.16
N ILE A 721 -7.84 -32.17 21.14
CA ILE A 721 -8.38 -33.14 22.08
C ILE A 721 -8.02 -34.51 21.52
N MET A 722 -7.05 -35.17 22.15
CA MET A 722 -6.89 -36.62 22.02
C MET A 722 -8.20 -37.27 22.48
N ARG A 723 -8.89 -37.96 21.57
CA ARG A 723 -9.93 -38.92 21.94
C ARG A 723 -9.34 -40.33 21.81
N GLU A 724 -9.10 -40.92 22.97
CA GLU A 724 -8.99 -42.37 23.15
C GLU A 724 -10.28 -43.05 22.67
N GLY A 725 -10.14 -44.30 22.23
CA GLY A 725 -11.19 -45.06 21.54
C GLY A 725 -12.31 -45.61 22.43
N VAL A 726 -13.05 -46.55 21.82
CA VAL A 726 -14.29 -47.24 22.27
C VAL A 726 -15.56 -46.42 21.93
N GLY A 727 -16.56 -46.92 21.21
CA GLY A 727 -16.84 -48.19 20.55
C GLY A 727 -18.18 -48.04 19.80
N ASP A 728 -18.42 -48.95 18.85
CA ASP A 728 -19.65 -49.08 18.05
C ASP A 728 -20.94 -49.16 18.88
N ALA A 729 -22.02 -48.52 18.42
CA ALA A 729 -23.36 -49.09 18.26
C ALA A 729 -24.42 -48.01 17.89
N ASP A 730 -25.06 -48.23 16.75
CA ASP A 730 -26.51 -48.21 16.51
C ASP A 730 -27.37 -46.94 16.74
N ASP A 731 -27.77 -46.39 15.59
CA ASP A 731 -29.15 -46.35 15.07
C ASP A 731 -30.22 -45.33 15.57
N GLU A 732 -30.97 -44.89 14.56
CA GLU A 732 -32.34 -44.35 14.54
C GLU A 732 -32.71 -42.94 15.06
N LYS A 733 -32.99 -42.09 14.05
CA LYS A 733 -34.27 -41.41 13.75
C LYS A 733 -34.94 -40.42 14.74
N GLU A 734 -35.18 -39.26 14.13
CA GLU A 734 -36.44 -38.50 14.04
C GLU A 734 -37.05 -37.75 15.24
N LYS A 735 -37.33 -36.48 14.92
CA LYS A 735 -38.52 -35.68 15.26
C LYS A 735 -38.65 -35.13 16.69
N GLY A 736 -38.41 -33.82 16.75
CA GLY A 736 -39.52 -32.88 16.82
C GLY A 736 -40.09 -32.60 18.22
N SER A 737 -39.90 -31.36 18.68
CA SER A 737 -40.98 -30.41 19.01
C SER A 737 -40.53 -29.40 20.05
N ALA A 738 -41.08 -28.20 19.90
CA ALA A 738 -40.87 -27.05 20.74
C ALA A 738 -41.49 -27.23 22.13
N SER A 739 -40.90 -26.59 23.14
CA SER A 739 -41.63 -25.65 24.01
C SER A 739 -40.69 -25.06 25.06
N SER A 740 -40.80 -23.75 25.20
CA SER A 740 -40.46 -22.94 26.37
C SER A 740 -40.72 -23.61 27.72
N THR A 741 -39.91 -23.31 28.74
CA THR A 741 -40.30 -22.52 29.95
C THR A 741 -39.12 -22.36 30.92
N VAL A 742 -38.80 -21.10 31.20
CA VAL A 742 -38.36 -20.45 32.47
C VAL A 742 -38.10 -21.31 33.72
N ARG A 743 -36.89 -21.18 34.31
CA ARG A 743 -36.57 -20.95 35.75
C ARG A 743 -35.04 -21.00 35.95
N ALA A 744 -34.36 -19.91 36.31
CA ALA A 744 -34.20 -19.32 37.65
C ALA A 744 -32.98 -19.84 38.43
N LYS A 745 -32.08 -18.89 38.75
CA LYS A 745 -31.12 -18.82 39.87
C LYS A 745 -30.05 -19.91 40.01
N LEU A 746 -28.81 -19.53 39.72
CA LEU A 746 -27.82 -19.12 40.75
C LEU A 746 -26.78 -18.20 40.12
#